data_AF-A0A2P6TP94-F1
#
_entry.id   AF-A0A2P6TP94-F1
#
_cell.length_a   1.000
_cell.length_b   1.000
_cell.length_c   1.000
_cell.angle_alpha   90.00
_cell.angle_beta   90.00
_cell.angle_gamma   90.00
#
_symmetry.space_group_name_H-M   'P 1'
#
loop_
_entity.id
_entity.type
_entity.pdbx_description
1 polymer ?
#
loop_
_entity_poly.entity_id
_entity_poly.type
_entity_poly.pdbx_seq_one_letter_code
_entity_poly.pdbx_strand_id
1 'polypeptide(L)'
;MLEGSAALPIQASSLAAAVTQLEQELPGLVGRHGGSSAVVMRHRVRLGAALAASGRPEEGYPLLEQGLEAATACFASNMPRLHRVRKEAADGTSPDAQQLVATLGALQRTIWEARFFRCLCFVSLHGPAIEETWHANQDTYLAVRHEMAAALPELARWSSPADPMVQCALHELSRLVAQCEARGLQQLPADLQAEHAWLLGAAAVDSNATRLIGGAVPQLPQYKQDIVQRLWQYQPFLSQRSLRRGLYSLGDPARMRRFVHKLLSGDQISVSTLGGSVTAGQGAMHGGPYVARWFNWLNEISPRQQPSEHTLKNPAFGGSTSGIFTVCVNDMVQEDADLVIVEFSLNDGGSTGQFKENKLRLSMERLFRKLLALPNKPAVVVLSHYGWLVCRQPGSILSSYACSAENDFNVMGQYYGLPSLSIRAAAYHLMAQNVSGYQAYMPFRDHEQAVGVKINESDLYYFDEVHPQDRTGHWALADLLVTLTQETAVGLAARPLEVEDEEVAHEPLPEPMTPGNYERRASACLLQRAFEKVVVNQQGFEWKNERPAAQLANEKWGWIGTVPGSWAELEVDTTTGVKGDLAAEQDEVVLTHLISYEHMGKAKVECVSGCQCNETVFDGHVNDKVSLTALHRFPASQSPNCRIRVTVLNETSSPDGEHKVKLVGVMVIEASSNLNGLLGIQLDLFANKGMGELKPPEQPQPEQPQPEQPQEQPQPEQQQPPEQQQEQPQPEQQQPPEQQQEQPQPEQPQPEQPQEQPQPEQQQPEQQVQPQQPAEQPQQRRRGRR
;
A
#
# COMPACT_ATOMS: atom_id res chain seq x y z
N MET A 1 41.90 -6.03 -12.21
CA MET A 1 41.20 -6.76 -13.29
C MET A 1 40.01 -5.97 -13.89
N LEU A 2 39.85 -4.66 -13.62
CA LEU A 2 38.68 -3.88 -14.09
C LEU A 2 39.06 -2.50 -14.65
N GLU A 3 40.18 -2.39 -15.35
CA GLU A 3 40.37 -1.29 -16.32
C GLU A 3 39.69 -1.71 -17.63
N GLY A 4 38.80 -0.86 -18.16
CA GLY A 4 38.02 -1.18 -19.37
C GLY A 4 36.51 -0.84 -19.33
N SER A 5 36.04 -0.03 -18.37
CA SER A 5 34.66 0.49 -18.38
C SER A 5 34.44 1.65 -19.35
N ALA A 6 35.52 2.24 -19.90
CA ALA A 6 35.44 3.08 -21.08
C ALA A 6 34.89 2.25 -22.24
N ALA A 7 33.69 2.57 -22.71
CA ALA A 7 33.07 1.84 -23.80
C ALA A 7 33.95 1.93 -25.06
N LEU A 8 34.31 0.78 -25.65
CA LEU A 8 34.74 0.74 -27.05
C LEU A 8 33.60 1.34 -27.89
N PRO A 9 33.82 2.49 -28.57
CA PRO A 9 32.81 3.04 -29.44
C PRO A 9 32.68 2.12 -30.65
N ILE A 10 31.48 1.67 -30.95
CA ILE A 10 31.18 0.98 -32.21
C ILE A 10 31.28 2.04 -33.32
N GLN A 11 32.44 2.15 -33.95
CA GLN A 11 32.71 3.09 -35.06
C GLN A 11 32.21 2.55 -36.41
N ALA A 12 31.27 1.62 -36.40
CA ALA A 12 30.70 1.01 -37.58
C ALA A 12 29.64 1.94 -38.22
N SER A 13 29.80 2.21 -39.52
CA SER A 13 28.85 2.99 -40.31
C SER A 13 27.62 2.20 -40.78
N SER A 14 27.53 0.90 -40.45
CA SER A 14 26.39 0.04 -40.76
C SER A 14 26.32 -1.17 -39.80
N LEU A 15 25.15 -1.78 -39.70
CA LEU A 15 24.93 -2.99 -38.88
C LEU A 15 25.85 -4.15 -39.30
N ALA A 16 26.06 -4.35 -40.60
CA ALA A 16 26.98 -5.38 -41.11
C ALA A 16 28.43 -5.14 -40.66
N ALA A 17 28.90 -3.89 -40.69
CA ALA A 17 30.23 -3.54 -40.18
C ALA A 17 30.35 -3.74 -38.66
N ALA A 18 29.28 -3.49 -37.90
CA ALA A 18 29.24 -3.76 -36.47
C ALA A 18 29.33 -5.26 -36.15
N VAL A 19 28.60 -6.10 -36.88
CA VAL A 19 28.69 -7.57 -36.77
C VAL A 19 30.12 -8.03 -37.05
N THR A 20 30.73 -7.64 -38.18
CA THR A 20 32.10 -8.04 -38.53
C THR A 20 33.15 -7.56 -37.50
N GLN A 21 33.00 -6.37 -36.93
CA GLN A 21 33.87 -5.91 -35.83
C GLN A 21 33.72 -6.81 -34.60
N LEU A 22 32.48 -7.05 -34.16
CA LEU A 22 32.20 -7.85 -32.96
C LEU A 22 32.63 -9.31 -33.11
N GLU A 23 32.48 -9.91 -34.30
CA GLU A 23 32.97 -11.25 -34.64
C GLU A 23 34.51 -11.34 -34.53
N GLN A 24 35.24 -10.35 -35.06
CA GLN A 24 36.71 -10.35 -35.04
C GLN A 24 37.30 -10.10 -33.64
N GLU A 25 36.64 -9.28 -32.81
CA GLU A 25 37.11 -8.97 -31.45
C GLU A 25 36.91 -10.13 -30.46
N LEU A 26 35.85 -10.93 -30.62
CA LEU A 26 35.42 -11.93 -29.62
C LEU A 26 36.52 -12.97 -29.28
N PRO A 27 37.23 -13.63 -30.22
CA PRO A 27 38.30 -14.59 -29.89
C PRO A 27 39.43 -13.94 -29.09
N GLY A 28 39.80 -12.70 -29.43
CA GLY A 28 40.82 -11.92 -28.73
C GLY A 28 40.39 -11.47 -27.33
N LEU A 29 39.08 -11.31 -27.07
CA LEU A 29 38.55 -11.02 -25.74
C LEU A 29 38.48 -12.29 -24.89
N VAL A 30 38.00 -13.41 -25.45
CA VAL A 30 37.97 -14.73 -24.79
C VAL A 30 39.38 -15.13 -24.34
N GLY A 31 40.38 -15.00 -25.22
CA GLY A 31 41.77 -15.34 -24.90
C GLY A 31 42.46 -14.43 -23.86
N ARG A 32 42.00 -13.19 -23.67
CA ARG A 32 42.58 -12.23 -22.72
C ARG A 32 41.87 -12.19 -21.35
N HIS A 33 40.57 -12.45 -21.31
CA HIS A 33 39.75 -12.27 -20.11
C HIS A 33 39.03 -13.54 -19.64
N GLY A 34 39.02 -14.61 -20.45
CA GLY A 34 38.29 -15.84 -20.16
C GLY A 34 36.81 -15.76 -20.52
N GLY A 35 36.23 -16.91 -20.90
CA GLY A 35 34.88 -17.02 -21.48
C GLY A 35 33.73 -16.55 -20.59
N SER A 36 33.92 -16.49 -19.27
CA SER A 36 32.90 -16.10 -18.28
C SER A 36 33.11 -14.70 -17.68
N SER A 37 33.97 -13.88 -18.29
CA SER A 37 34.24 -12.51 -17.84
C SER A 37 33.15 -11.53 -18.28
N ALA A 38 32.87 -10.50 -17.48
CA ALA A 38 31.83 -9.51 -17.78
C ALA A 38 32.00 -8.82 -19.14
N VAL A 39 33.25 -8.63 -19.57
CA VAL A 39 33.59 -8.10 -20.91
C VAL A 39 33.12 -9.06 -22.00
N VAL A 40 33.48 -10.35 -21.92
CA VAL A 40 33.09 -11.37 -22.91
C VAL A 40 31.58 -11.62 -22.91
N MET A 41 30.94 -11.66 -21.73
CA MET A 41 29.49 -11.86 -21.62
C MET A 41 28.72 -10.73 -22.31
N ARG A 42 29.07 -9.47 -22.02
CA ARG A 42 28.43 -8.31 -22.68
C ARG A 42 28.73 -8.25 -24.19
N HIS A 43 29.92 -8.70 -24.60
CA HIS A 43 30.29 -8.79 -26.02
C HIS A 43 29.47 -9.84 -26.77
N ARG A 44 29.25 -11.02 -26.17
CA ARG A 44 28.36 -12.06 -26.73
C ARG A 44 26.93 -11.57 -26.90
N VAL A 45 26.37 -10.87 -25.90
CA VAL A 45 25.01 -10.32 -25.97
C VAL A 45 24.89 -9.27 -27.09
N ARG A 46 25.87 -8.37 -27.20
CA ARG A 46 25.95 -7.38 -28.30
C ARG A 46 26.06 -8.02 -29.68
N LEU A 47 26.95 -9.01 -29.83
CA LEU A 47 27.11 -9.74 -31.09
C LEU A 47 25.83 -10.50 -31.45
N GLY A 48 25.22 -11.20 -30.49
CA GLY A 48 23.97 -11.93 -30.71
C GLY A 48 22.79 -11.03 -31.11
N ALA A 49 22.66 -9.85 -30.48
CA ALA A 49 21.68 -8.84 -30.85
C ALA A 49 21.91 -8.26 -32.27
N ALA A 50 23.17 -7.98 -32.62
CA ALA A 50 23.53 -7.49 -33.94
C ALA A 50 23.34 -8.57 -35.04
N LEU A 51 23.64 -9.83 -34.72
CA LEU A 51 23.39 -10.98 -35.60
C LEU A 51 21.89 -11.17 -35.86
N ALA A 52 21.07 -11.15 -34.81
CA ALA A 52 19.61 -11.21 -34.91
C ALA A 52 19.08 -10.15 -35.89
N ALA A 53 19.36 -8.88 -35.60
CA ALA A 53 18.96 -7.75 -36.44
C ALA A 53 19.52 -7.84 -37.88
N SER A 54 20.68 -8.44 -38.10
CA SER A 54 21.24 -8.68 -39.44
C SER A 54 20.56 -9.82 -40.22
N GLY A 55 19.59 -10.51 -39.62
CA GLY A 55 18.89 -11.65 -40.21
C GLY A 55 19.59 -13.00 -39.99
N ARG A 56 20.45 -13.12 -38.96
CA ARG A 56 21.18 -14.35 -38.57
C ARG A 56 20.80 -14.83 -37.14
N PRO A 57 19.50 -15.03 -36.82
CA PRO A 57 19.04 -15.36 -35.46
C PRO A 57 19.55 -16.72 -34.97
N GLU A 58 19.78 -17.68 -35.86
CA GLU A 58 20.37 -19.00 -35.54
C GLU A 58 21.83 -18.92 -35.06
N GLU A 59 22.59 -17.92 -35.51
CA GLU A 59 23.94 -17.63 -35.00
C GLU A 59 23.90 -16.73 -33.75
N GLY A 60 22.89 -15.86 -33.64
CA GLY A 60 22.69 -14.98 -32.49
C GLY A 60 22.20 -15.70 -31.23
N TYR A 61 21.25 -16.62 -31.35
CA TYR A 61 20.61 -17.30 -30.21
C TYR A 61 21.62 -18.02 -29.27
N PRO A 62 22.60 -18.81 -29.77
CA PRO A 62 23.56 -19.49 -28.90
C PRO A 62 24.49 -18.53 -28.13
N LEU A 63 24.77 -17.35 -28.69
CA LEU A 63 25.58 -16.32 -28.05
C LEU A 63 24.79 -15.57 -26.97
N LEU A 64 23.48 -15.38 -27.19
CA LEU A 64 22.56 -14.78 -26.22
C LEU A 64 22.36 -15.69 -25.00
N GLU A 65 22.14 -16.99 -25.19
CA GLU A 65 22.09 -17.96 -24.07
C GLU A 65 23.42 -18.01 -23.30
N GLN A 66 24.57 -18.13 -23.99
CA GLN A 66 25.90 -18.11 -23.36
C GLN A 66 26.22 -16.78 -22.65
N GLY A 67 25.56 -15.68 -23.03
CA GLY A 67 25.62 -14.41 -22.32
C GLY A 67 24.72 -14.41 -21.09
N LEU A 68 23.47 -14.86 -21.23
CA LEU A 68 22.45 -14.91 -20.19
C LEU A 68 22.80 -15.85 -19.03
N GLU A 69 23.19 -17.10 -19.34
CA GLU A 69 23.59 -18.11 -18.36
C GLU A 69 24.77 -17.60 -17.51
N ALA A 70 25.84 -17.19 -18.19
CA ALA A 70 27.06 -16.75 -17.52
C ALA A 70 26.83 -15.44 -16.73
N ALA A 71 26.06 -14.48 -17.25
CA ALA A 71 25.75 -13.24 -16.53
C ALA A 71 24.88 -13.52 -15.30
N THR A 72 23.91 -14.43 -15.40
CA THR A 72 23.06 -14.87 -14.28
C THR A 72 23.90 -15.56 -13.20
N ALA A 73 24.81 -16.47 -13.58
CA ALA A 73 25.73 -17.13 -12.64
C ALA A 73 26.70 -16.13 -11.97
N CYS A 74 27.21 -15.16 -12.72
CA CYS A 74 28.10 -14.11 -12.21
C CYS A 74 27.37 -13.16 -11.23
N PHE A 75 26.11 -12.83 -11.52
CA PHE A 75 25.25 -12.03 -10.64
C PHE A 75 24.92 -12.80 -9.35
N ALA A 76 24.39 -14.03 -9.48
CA ALA A 76 24.00 -14.88 -8.35
C ALA A 76 25.16 -15.17 -7.38
N SER A 77 26.35 -15.47 -7.90
CA SER A 77 27.56 -15.71 -7.07
C SER A 77 28.06 -14.47 -6.32
N ASN A 78 27.63 -13.26 -6.68
CA ASN A 78 28.01 -12.01 -6.01
C ASN A 78 26.86 -11.37 -5.20
N MET A 79 25.61 -11.81 -5.38
CA MET A 79 24.45 -11.35 -4.59
C MET A 79 24.66 -11.43 -3.06
N PRO A 80 25.23 -12.51 -2.47
CA PRO A 80 25.51 -12.57 -1.03
C PRO A 80 26.49 -11.49 -0.53
N ARG A 81 27.33 -10.93 -1.42
CA ARG A 81 28.25 -9.84 -1.10
C ARG A 81 27.55 -8.49 -1.20
N LEU A 82 26.64 -8.32 -2.16
CA LEU A 82 25.91 -7.07 -2.41
C LEU A 82 25.18 -6.53 -1.17
N HIS A 83 24.54 -7.40 -0.38
CA HIS A 83 23.82 -6.98 0.83
C HIS A 83 24.72 -6.35 1.91
N ARG A 84 25.97 -6.82 2.05
CA ARG A 84 26.96 -6.26 2.98
C ARG A 84 27.56 -4.97 2.42
N VAL A 85 27.91 -5.01 1.13
CA VAL A 85 28.73 -4.02 0.45
C VAL A 85 27.94 -2.78 -0.01
N ARG A 86 26.62 -2.87 -0.18
CA ARG A 86 25.75 -1.72 -0.52
C ARG A 86 25.90 -0.54 0.45
N LYS A 87 26.10 -0.80 1.74
CA LYS A 87 26.31 0.27 2.74
C LYS A 87 27.66 0.96 2.55
N GLU A 88 28.74 0.18 2.51
CA GLU A 88 30.11 0.66 2.27
C GLU A 88 30.25 1.46 0.95
N ALA A 89 29.46 1.11 -0.07
CA ALA A 89 29.39 1.83 -1.34
C ALA A 89 28.66 3.18 -1.24
N ALA A 90 27.55 3.22 -0.50
CA ALA A 90 26.74 4.42 -0.28
C ALA A 90 27.43 5.42 0.66
N ASP A 91 28.09 4.93 1.71
CA ASP A 91 28.91 5.70 2.64
C ASP A 91 30.18 6.30 1.97
N GLY A 92 30.51 5.86 0.74
CA GLY A 92 31.67 6.31 -0.03
C GLY A 92 33.03 5.84 0.53
N THR A 93 33.03 4.96 1.52
CA THR A 93 34.22 4.56 2.29
C THR A 93 35.07 3.49 1.61
N SER A 94 34.52 2.80 0.60
CA SER A 94 35.20 1.71 -0.12
C SER A 94 35.04 1.84 -1.65
N PRO A 95 36.12 2.17 -2.39
CA PRO A 95 36.09 2.17 -3.86
C PRO A 95 35.78 0.80 -4.46
N ASP A 96 36.26 -0.29 -3.84
CA ASP A 96 35.93 -1.67 -4.22
C ASP A 96 34.43 -1.96 -4.06
N ALA A 97 33.78 -1.37 -3.05
CA ALA A 97 32.34 -1.50 -2.84
C ALA A 97 31.54 -0.82 -3.96
N GLN A 98 31.91 0.41 -4.30
CA GLN A 98 31.30 1.15 -5.40
C GLN A 98 31.51 0.45 -6.74
N GLN A 99 32.73 -0.06 -6.99
CA GLN A 99 33.04 -0.82 -8.19
C GLN A 99 32.22 -2.13 -8.26
N LEU A 100 31.98 -2.83 -7.15
CA LEU A 100 31.14 -4.03 -7.12
C LEU A 100 29.67 -3.72 -7.41
N VAL A 101 29.12 -2.64 -6.84
CA VAL A 101 27.74 -2.19 -7.11
C VAL A 101 27.57 -1.80 -8.58
N ALA A 102 28.49 -1.02 -9.14
CA ALA A 102 28.48 -0.67 -10.57
C ALA A 102 28.60 -1.90 -11.48
N THR A 103 29.44 -2.87 -11.12
CA THR A 103 29.59 -4.14 -11.86
C THR A 103 28.29 -4.95 -11.83
N LEU A 104 27.58 -5.00 -10.70
CA LEU A 104 26.32 -5.73 -10.59
C LEU A 104 25.16 -5.04 -11.32
N GLY A 105 25.11 -3.71 -11.36
CA GLY A 105 24.18 -2.97 -12.22
C GLY A 105 24.40 -3.26 -13.71
N ALA A 106 25.67 -3.30 -14.15
CA ALA A 106 26.02 -3.66 -15.53
C ALA A 106 25.66 -5.12 -15.88
N LEU A 107 25.82 -6.06 -14.94
CA LEU A 107 25.37 -7.45 -15.10
C LEU A 107 23.84 -7.54 -15.19
N GLN A 108 23.10 -6.83 -14.32
CA GLN A 108 21.63 -6.78 -14.36
C GLN A 108 21.12 -6.25 -15.71
N ARG A 109 21.68 -5.16 -16.23
CA ARG A 109 21.37 -4.67 -17.59
C ARG A 109 21.67 -5.73 -18.66
N THR A 110 22.82 -6.39 -18.59
CA THR A 110 23.23 -7.42 -19.56
C THR A 110 22.29 -8.64 -19.56
N ILE A 111 21.76 -9.03 -18.39
CA ILE A 111 20.76 -10.10 -18.26
C ILE A 111 19.46 -9.73 -18.99
N TRP A 112 18.94 -8.51 -18.82
CA TRP A 112 17.71 -8.07 -19.48
C TRP A 112 17.90 -7.87 -21.00
N GLU A 113 19.04 -7.30 -21.43
CA GLU A 113 19.44 -7.25 -22.84
C GLU A 113 19.45 -8.66 -23.46
N ALA A 114 20.05 -9.64 -22.78
CA ALA A 114 20.14 -11.01 -23.28
C ALA A 114 18.77 -11.71 -23.38
N ARG A 115 17.90 -11.57 -22.36
CA ARG A 115 16.54 -12.12 -22.37
C ARG A 115 15.72 -11.58 -23.53
N PHE A 116 15.68 -10.27 -23.70
CA PHE A 116 14.88 -9.62 -24.74
C PHE A 116 15.28 -10.11 -26.15
N PHE A 117 16.58 -10.08 -26.47
CA PHE A 117 17.05 -10.54 -27.77
C PHE A 117 16.95 -12.06 -27.97
N ARG A 118 17.04 -12.85 -26.89
CA ARG A 118 16.76 -14.30 -26.94
C ARG A 118 15.32 -14.56 -27.37
N CYS A 119 14.35 -13.84 -26.78
CA CYS A 119 12.95 -13.94 -27.16
C CYS A 119 12.72 -13.52 -28.62
N LEU A 120 13.36 -12.44 -29.10
CA LEU A 120 13.30 -12.05 -30.52
C LEU A 120 13.86 -13.15 -31.45
N CYS A 121 15.02 -13.71 -31.15
CA CYS A 121 15.57 -14.82 -31.94
C CYS A 121 14.65 -16.06 -31.93
N PHE A 122 14.08 -16.42 -30.77
CA PHE A 122 13.10 -17.51 -30.68
C PHE A 122 11.89 -17.26 -31.58
N VAL A 123 11.34 -16.05 -31.55
CA VAL A 123 10.23 -15.63 -32.42
C VAL A 123 10.64 -15.68 -33.90
N SER A 124 11.85 -15.23 -34.25
CA SER A 124 12.35 -15.28 -35.64
C SER A 124 12.51 -16.71 -36.17
N LEU A 125 12.81 -17.68 -35.30
CA LEU A 125 13.07 -19.07 -35.66
C LEU A 125 11.79 -19.92 -35.66
N HIS A 126 10.89 -19.70 -34.69
CA HIS A 126 9.75 -20.58 -34.41
C HIS A 126 8.38 -19.92 -34.61
N GLY A 127 8.29 -18.58 -34.57
CA GLY A 127 7.04 -17.83 -34.63
C GLY A 127 6.08 -18.25 -35.76
N PRO A 128 6.53 -18.39 -37.02
CA PRO A 128 5.66 -18.83 -38.12
C PRO A 128 5.05 -20.23 -37.91
N ALA A 129 5.83 -21.20 -37.43
CA ALA A 129 5.34 -22.56 -37.16
C ALA A 129 4.42 -22.60 -35.94
N ILE A 130 4.65 -21.71 -34.96
CA ILE A 130 3.75 -21.51 -33.82
C ILE A 130 2.42 -20.93 -34.29
N GLU A 131 2.40 -19.94 -35.19
CA GLU A 131 1.14 -19.37 -35.69
C GLU A 131 0.36 -20.36 -36.60
N GLU A 132 1.05 -21.12 -37.45
CA GLU A 132 0.45 -22.24 -38.21
C GLU A 132 -0.21 -23.30 -37.30
N THR A 133 0.21 -23.39 -36.04
CA THR A 133 -0.30 -24.36 -35.04
C THR A 133 -0.80 -23.69 -33.76
N TRP A 134 -1.30 -22.46 -33.86
CA TRP A 134 -1.52 -21.54 -32.73
C TRP A 134 -2.16 -22.18 -31.49
N HIS A 135 -3.30 -22.86 -31.65
CA HIS A 135 -4.04 -23.48 -30.54
C HIS A 135 -3.27 -24.57 -29.77
N ALA A 136 -2.19 -25.12 -30.35
CA ALA A 136 -1.32 -26.11 -29.68
C ALA A 136 -0.06 -25.49 -29.05
N ASN A 137 0.31 -24.26 -29.43
CA ASN A 137 1.56 -23.60 -29.02
C ASN A 137 1.37 -22.21 -28.37
N GLN A 138 0.11 -21.79 -28.16
CA GLN A 138 -0.25 -20.48 -27.61
C GLN A 138 0.41 -20.20 -26.24
N ASP A 139 0.47 -21.17 -25.33
CA ASP A 139 1.12 -20.99 -24.01
C ASP A 139 2.63 -20.75 -24.13
N THR A 140 3.31 -21.47 -25.03
CA THR A 140 4.75 -21.30 -25.33
C THR A 140 5.02 -19.89 -25.85
N TYR A 141 4.19 -19.41 -26.77
CA TYR A 141 4.30 -18.06 -27.31
C TYR A 141 3.99 -16.98 -26.26
N LEU A 142 2.93 -17.15 -25.46
CA LEU A 142 2.58 -16.22 -24.39
C LEU A 142 3.68 -16.13 -23.32
N ALA A 143 4.35 -17.24 -23.00
CA ALA A 143 5.50 -17.25 -22.09
C ALA A 143 6.69 -16.45 -22.66
N VAL A 144 7.04 -16.67 -23.94
CA VAL A 144 8.12 -15.94 -24.63
C VAL A 144 7.79 -14.45 -24.75
N ARG A 145 6.55 -14.11 -25.12
CA ARG A 145 6.07 -12.72 -25.16
C ARG A 145 6.11 -12.06 -23.79
N HIS A 146 5.69 -12.75 -22.72
CA HIS A 146 5.74 -12.22 -21.36
C HIS A 146 7.18 -11.96 -20.90
N GLU A 147 8.15 -12.84 -21.20
CA GLU A 147 9.56 -12.58 -20.90
C GLU A 147 10.10 -11.38 -21.70
N MET A 148 9.73 -11.26 -22.97
CA MET A 148 10.09 -10.13 -23.85
C MET A 148 9.53 -8.80 -23.33
N ALA A 149 8.24 -8.77 -22.99
CA ALA A 149 7.55 -7.61 -22.43
C ALA A 149 8.04 -7.23 -21.02
N ALA A 150 8.45 -8.19 -20.20
CA ALA A 150 9.08 -7.92 -18.90
C ALA A 150 10.50 -7.34 -19.04
N ALA A 151 11.22 -7.66 -20.12
CA ALA A 151 12.55 -7.13 -20.39
C ALA A 151 12.53 -5.73 -21.04
N LEU A 152 11.46 -5.37 -21.75
CA LEU A 152 11.29 -4.08 -22.43
C LEU A 152 11.46 -2.84 -21.51
N PRO A 153 10.81 -2.76 -20.32
CA PRO A 153 11.03 -1.69 -19.36
C PRO A 153 12.49 -1.47 -18.99
N GLU A 154 13.24 -2.55 -18.73
CA GLU A 154 14.66 -2.45 -18.38
C GLU A 154 15.53 -2.12 -19.61
N LEU A 155 15.21 -2.63 -20.81
CA LEU A 155 15.92 -2.25 -22.03
C LEU A 155 15.85 -0.73 -22.27
N ALA A 156 14.67 -0.11 -22.09
CA ALA A 156 14.48 1.33 -22.20
C ALA A 156 15.10 2.11 -21.02
N ARG A 157 14.94 1.63 -19.78
CA ARG A 157 15.41 2.29 -18.53
C ARG A 157 16.87 2.72 -18.56
N TRP A 158 17.73 1.95 -19.23
CA TRP A 158 19.16 2.20 -19.28
C TRP A 158 19.65 2.80 -20.61
N SER A 159 18.75 3.07 -21.56
CA SER A 159 19.10 3.21 -22.99
C SER A 159 18.20 4.20 -23.74
N SER A 160 18.76 5.35 -24.12
CA SER A 160 18.09 6.32 -25.02
C SER A 160 17.75 5.70 -26.39
N PRO A 161 16.89 6.32 -27.23
CA PRO A 161 16.65 5.90 -28.62
C PRO A 161 17.90 5.60 -29.45
N ALA A 162 19.00 6.32 -29.18
CA ALA A 162 20.25 6.22 -29.92
C ALA A 162 21.21 5.13 -29.39
N ASP A 163 20.85 4.37 -28.35
CA ASP A 163 21.65 3.23 -27.90
C ASP A 163 21.66 2.13 -28.98
N PRO A 164 22.83 1.59 -29.37
CA PRO A 164 22.92 0.53 -30.36
C PRO A 164 22.04 -0.70 -30.07
N MET A 165 21.78 -1.03 -28.81
CA MET A 165 20.90 -2.14 -28.44
C MET A 165 19.43 -1.83 -28.75
N VAL A 166 18.98 -0.60 -28.49
CA VAL A 166 17.62 -0.14 -28.85
C VAL A 166 17.46 -0.08 -30.37
N GLN A 167 18.49 0.39 -31.09
CA GLN A 167 18.48 0.41 -32.56
C GLN A 167 18.45 -1.01 -33.17
N CYS A 168 19.20 -1.98 -32.63
CA CYS A 168 19.12 -3.38 -33.07
C CYS A 168 17.72 -3.97 -32.78
N ALA A 169 17.11 -3.65 -31.64
CA ALA A 169 15.79 -4.13 -31.25
C ALA A 169 14.69 -3.61 -32.19
N LEU A 170 14.70 -2.31 -32.48
CA LEU A 170 13.75 -1.67 -33.39
C LEU A 170 13.90 -2.19 -34.83
N HIS A 171 15.15 -2.40 -35.28
CA HIS A 171 15.43 -2.96 -36.61
C HIS A 171 14.94 -4.41 -36.72
N GLU A 172 15.21 -5.25 -35.71
CA GLU A 172 14.79 -6.65 -35.69
C GLU A 172 13.27 -6.78 -35.62
N LEU A 173 12.60 -6.02 -34.75
CA LEU A 173 11.13 -5.97 -34.69
C LEU A 173 10.52 -5.56 -36.04
N SER A 174 11.06 -4.52 -36.69
CA SER A 174 10.63 -4.10 -38.03
C SER A 174 10.84 -5.18 -39.09
N ARG A 175 12.00 -5.88 -39.05
CA ARG A 175 12.32 -7.00 -39.95
C ARG A 175 11.34 -8.16 -39.78
N LEU A 176 11.00 -8.49 -38.54
CA LEU A 176 10.09 -9.58 -38.21
C LEU A 176 8.64 -9.28 -38.60
N VAL A 177 8.15 -8.06 -38.35
CA VAL A 177 6.82 -7.63 -38.81
C VAL A 177 6.70 -7.79 -40.32
N ALA A 178 7.64 -7.25 -41.09
CA ALA A 178 7.66 -7.37 -42.55
C ALA A 178 7.77 -8.84 -43.03
N GLN A 179 8.55 -9.68 -42.33
CA GLN A 179 8.66 -11.12 -42.62
C GLN A 179 7.34 -11.88 -42.35
N CYS A 180 6.57 -11.46 -41.34
CA CYS A 180 5.28 -12.06 -41.00
C CYS A 180 4.17 -11.62 -41.97
N GLU A 181 4.10 -10.32 -42.29
CA GLU A 181 3.19 -9.76 -43.28
C GLU A 181 3.39 -10.39 -44.67
N ALA A 182 4.65 -10.56 -45.10
CA ALA A 182 5.00 -11.22 -46.36
C ALA A 182 4.62 -12.72 -46.42
N ARG A 183 4.30 -13.34 -45.27
CA ARG A 183 3.79 -14.73 -45.15
C ARG A 183 2.28 -14.81 -44.94
N GLY A 184 1.58 -13.67 -44.82
CA GLY A 184 0.13 -13.64 -44.56
C GLY A 184 -0.27 -13.97 -43.12
N LEU A 185 0.67 -13.90 -42.17
CA LEU A 185 0.41 -14.06 -40.73
C LEU A 185 -0.39 -12.86 -40.18
N GLN A 186 -1.15 -13.07 -39.11
CA GLN A 186 -2.09 -12.07 -38.57
C GLN A 186 -1.89 -11.79 -37.07
N GLN A 187 -1.58 -12.79 -36.26
CA GLN A 187 -1.48 -12.65 -34.80
C GLN A 187 -0.09 -12.17 -34.38
N LEU A 188 0.95 -12.85 -34.86
CA LEU A 188 2.34 -12.50 -34.56
C LEU A 188 2.74 -11.07 -35.01
N PRO A 189 2.43 -10.58 -36.22
CA PRO A 189 2.79 -9.21 -36.61
C PRO A 189 2.09 -8.14 -35.78
N ALA A 190 0.83 -8.35 -35.34
CA ALA A 190 0.11 -7.39 -34.50
C ALA A 190 0.78 -7.22 -33.12
N ASP A 191 1.21 -8.32 -32.52
CA ASP A 191 1.96 -8.30 -31.25
C ASP A 191 3.35 -7.66 -31.42
N LEU A 192 4.10 -8.04 -32.46
CA LEU A 192 5.41 -7.43 -32.73
C LEU A 192 5.31 -5.93 -33.05
N GLN A 193 4.24 -5.50 -33.73
CA GLN A 193 3.92 -4.08 -33.90
C GLN A 193 3.60 -3.40 -32.56
N ALA A 194 2.92 -4.07 -31.62
CA ALA A 194 2.66 -3.54 -30.29
C ALA A 194 3.94 -3.39 -29.46
N GLU A 195 4.81 -4.40 -29.42
CA GLU A 195 6.09 -4.32 -28.71
C GLU A 195 7.06 -3.31 -29.37
N HIS A 196 7.01 -3.15 -30.70
CA HIS A 196 7.74 -2.12 -31.45
C HIS A 196 7.20 -0.70 -31.17
N ALA A 197 5.89 -0.53 -31.14
CA ALA A 197 5.25 0.73 -30.76
C ALA A 197 5.49 1.06 -29.29
N TRP A 198 5.58 0.05 -28.41
CA TRP A 198 6.00 0.23 -27.02
C TRP A 198 7.46 0.68 -26.94
N LEU A 199 8.39 0.04 -27.66
CA LEU A 199 9.81 0.38 -27.57
C LEU A 199 10.12 1.75 -28.21
N LEU A 200 9.51 2.06 -29.37
CA LEU A 200 9.49 3.42 -29.90
C LEU A 200 8.85 4.39 -28.92
N GLY A 201 7.75 3.99 -28.26
CA GLY A 201 7.05 4.79 -27.26
C GLY A 201 7.91 5.12 -26.06
N ALA A 202 8.50 4.13 -25.40
CA ALA A 202 9.34 4.27 -24.22
C ALA A 202 10.64 5.03 -24.51
N ALA A 203 11.31 4.72 -25.63
CA ALA A 203 12.49 5.46 -26.05
C ALA A 203 12.14 6.90 -26.46
N ALA A 204 11.03 7.11 -27.18
CA ALA A 204 10.53 8.46 -27.44
C ALA A 204 10.03 9.15 -26.17
N VAL A 205 9.68 8.42 -25.10
CA VAL A 205 9.35 8.96 -23.77
C VAL A 205 10.61 9.35 -23.00
N ASP A 206 11.79 8.78 -23.26
CA ASP A 206 13.06 9.40 -22.83
C ASP A 206 13.32 10.78 -23.51
N SER A 207 12.48 11.14 -24.50
CA SER A 207 12.39 12.50 -25.09
C SER A 207 10.97 13.12 -25.05
N ASN A 208 10.00 12.52 -24.34
CA ASN A 208 8.61 12.99 -24.21
C ASN A 208 8.00 12.81 -22.80
N ALA A 209 8.71 12.24 -21.82
CA ALA A 209 8.44 12.44 -20.38
C ALA A 209 8.50 13.94 -20.03
N THR A 210 9.24 14.70 -20.85
CA THR A 210 9.23 16.15 -20.95
C THR A 210 7.84 16.77 -21.19
N ARG A 211 6.84 16.00 -21.67
CA ARG A 211 5.50 16.47 -22.05
C ARG A 211 4.41 16.17 -21.01
N LEU A 212 4.65 16.55 -19.76
CA LEU A 212 3.52 17.00 -18.96
C LEU A 212 2.98 18.31 -19.56
N ILE A 213 1.66 18.38 -19.73
CA ILE A 213 0.90 19.61 -20.09
C ILE A 213 1.36 20.28 -21.41
N GLY A 214 1.77 19.50 -22.42
CA GLY A 214 1.97 20.03 -23.79
C GLY A 214 3.08 21.07 -23.97
N GLY A 215 3.94 21.24 -22.96
CA GLY A 215 5.13 22.09 -22.98
C GLY A 215 6.40 21.26 -22.76
N ALA A 216 7.48 21.94 -22.36
CA ALA A 216 8.67 21.30 -21.81
C ALA A 216 8.52 21.09 -20.29
N VAL A 217 9.45 20.36 -19.68
CA VAL A 217 9.62 20.36 -18.21
C VAL A 217 9.63 21.81 -17.72
N PRO A 218 8.77 22.18 -16.74
CA PRO A 218 8.76 23.53 -16.19
C PRO A 218 10.15 23.88 -15.66
N GLN A 219 10.79 24.88 -16.27
CA GLN A 219 12.06 25.38 -15.73
C GLN A 219 11.75 26.07 -14.40
N LEU A 220 12.31 25.52 -13.34
CA LEU A 220 12.20 25.98 -11.96
C LEU A 220 13.57 26.54 -11.51
N PRO A 221 14.09 27.62 -12.14
CA PRO A 221 15.45 28.10 -11.91
C PRO A 221 15.73 28.56 -10.47
N GLN A 222 14.67 28.82 -9.69
CA GLN A 222 14.75 29.18 -8.27
C GLN A 222 15.05 28.00 -7.34
N TYR A 223 14.95 26.75 -7.80
CA TYR A 223 15.15 25.54 -6.98
C TYR A 223 16.39 24.74 -7.40
N LYS A 224 16.75 23.75 -6.58
CA LYS A 224 17.87 22.83 -6.86
C LYS A 224 17.53 21.96 -8.08
N GLN A 225 18.27 22.15 -9.17
CA GLN A 225 17.91 21.57 -10.48
C GLN A 225 17.93 20.03 -10.50
N ASP A 226 18.73 19.40 -9.64
CA ASP A 226 18.79 17.95 -9.48
C ASP A 226 17.54 17.39 -8.76
N ILE A 227 17.00 18.13 -7.77
CA ILE A 227 15.70 17.82 -7.15
C ILE A 227 14.58 17.96 -8.21
N VAL A 228 14.59 19.06 -8.98
CA VAL A 228 13.62 19.30 -10.06
C VAL A 228 13.70 18.22 -11.13
N GLN A 229 14.89 17.69 -11.47
CA GLN A 229 15.02 16.57 -12.41
C GLN A 229 14.43 15.27 -11.84
N ARG A 230 14.76 14.92 -10.59
CA ARG A 230 14.26 13.69 -9.95
C ARG A 230 12.74 13.71 -9.72
N LEU A 231 12.15 14.88 -9.46
CA LEU A 231 10.69 15.09 -9.38
C LEU A 231 9.93 14.52 -10.59
N TRP A 232 10.52 14.61 -11.79
CA TRP A 232 9.91 14.19 -13.06
C TRP A 232 10.33 12.80 -13.54
N GLN A 233 11.20 12.09 -12.81
CA GLN A 233 11.62 10.73 -13.17
C GLN A 233 10.62 9.64 -12.75
N TYR A 234 9.68 9.98 -11.86
CA TYR A 234 8.67 9.04 -11.35
C TYR A 234 7.80 8.43 -12.46
N GLN A 235 7.68 7.10 -12.47
CA GLN A 235 6.83 6.36 -13.39
C GLN A 235 5.55 5.92 -12.65
N PRO A 236 4.39 6.52 -12.94
CA PRO A 236 3.13 6.18 -12.28
C PRO A 236 2.52 4.89 -12.84
N PHE A 237 1.78 4.16 -12.01
CA PHE A 237 0.95 3.04 -12.44
C PHE A 237 -0.38 3.53 -13.06
N LEU A 238 -0.95 4.59 -12.49
CA LEU A 238 -2.14 5.27 -13.01
C LEU A 238 -1.86 6.01 -14.33
N SER A 239 -2.73 5.80 -15.31
CA SER A 239 -2.68 6.55 -16.57
C SER A 239 -2.79 8.06 -16.35
N GLN A 240 -2.20 8.88 -17.23
CA GLN A 240 -2.32 10.35 -17.18
C GLN A 240 -3.78 10.87 -17.13
N ARG A 241 -4.75 10.11 -17.66
CA ARG A 241 -6.18 10.41 -17.54
C ARG A 241 -6.73 10.06 -16.16
N SER A 242 -6.27 8.97 -15.56
CA SER A 242 -6.63 8.53 -14.21
C SER A 242 -6.05 9.47 -13.15
N LEU A 243 -4.79 9.89 -13.28
CA LEU A 243 -4.14 10.89 -12.42
C LEU A 243 -4.97 12.18 -12.34
N ARG A 244 -5.25 12.80 -13.49
CA ARG A 244 -6.05 14.04 -13.59
C ARG A 244 -7.49 13.91 -13.10
N ARG A 245 -8.05 12.69 -13.10
CA ARG A 245 -9.37 12.42 -12.50
C ARG A 245 -9.28 12.15 -10.99
N GLY A 246 -8.16 11.60 -10.52
CA GLY A 246 -7.91 11.34 -9.11
C GLY A 246 -7.57 12.60 -8.31
N LEU A 247 -7.02 13.63 -8.95
CA LEU A 247 -6.95 15.00 -8.45
C LEU A 247 -8.37 15.64 -8.42
N TYR A 248 -9.24 15.14 -7.54
CA TYR A 248 -10.66 15.55 -7.50
C TYR A 248 -10.84 17.02 -7.09
N SER A 249 -10.00 17.50 -6.17
CA SER A 249 -9.88 18.92 -5.81
C SER A 249 -8.42 19.24 -5.48
N LEU A 250 -7.93 20.40 -5.92
CA LEU A 250 -6.63 20.93 -5.48
C LEU A 250 -6.73 21.77 -4.19
N GLY A 251 -7.94 22.03 -3.68
CA GLY A 251 -8.17 22.84 -2.48
C GLY A 251 -7.74 24.29 -2.65
N ASP A 252 -7.44 24.93 -1.51
CA ASP A 252 -6.59 26.12 -1.48
C ASP A 252 -5.12 25.66 -1.60
N PRO A 253 -4.36 26.18 -2.57
CA PRO A 253 -3.02 25.68 -2.83
C PRO A 253 -1.97 26.24 -1.85
N ALA A 254 -2.24 27.28 -1.05
CA ALA A 254 -1.23 28.02 -0.29
C ALA A 254 -0.40 27.11 0.65
N ARG A 255 -1.08 26.30 1.47
CA ARG A 255 -0.41 25.37 2.40
C ARG A 255 0.38 24.27 1.68
N MET A 256 -0.12 23.75 0.56
CA MET A 256 0.60 22.76 -0.24
C MET A 256 1.80 23.39 -0.97
N ARG A 257 1.67 24.64 -1.43
CA ARG A 257 2.75 25.44 -2.01
C ARG A 257 3.89 25.68 -1.00
N ARG A 258 3.58 25.98 0.26
CA ARG A 258 4.58 26.05 1.35
C ARG A 258 5.36 24.73 1.49
N PHE A 259 4.66 23.60 1.59
CA PHE A 259 5.29 22.27 1.68
C PHE A 259 6.19 21.95 0.47
N VAL A 260 5.69 22.14 -0.76
CA VAL A 260 6.46 21.82 -1.97
C VAL A 260 7.61 22.81 -2.19
N HIS A 261 7.45 24.09 -1.81
CA HIS A 261 8.57 25.04 -1.79
C HIS A 261 9.70 24.56 -0.85
N LYS A 262 9.37 24.17 0.39
CA LYS A 262 10.32 23.63 1.37
C LYS A 262 11.06 22.38 0.85
N LEU A 263 10.31 21.46 0.24
CA LEU A 263 10.82 20.24 -0.40
C LEU A 263 11.80 20.52 -1.56
N LEU A 264 11.45 21.45 -2.47
CA LEU A 264 12.25 21.81 -3.64
C LEU A 264 13.45 22.72 -3.33
N SER A 265 13.38 23.49 -2.23
CA SER A 265 14.53 24.15 -1.60
C SER A 265 15.48 23.15 -0.93
N GLY A 266 15.03 21.91 -0.67
CA GLY A 266 15.82 20.85 -0.03
C GLY A 266 15.96 21.02 1.48
N ASP A 267 14.97 21.64 2.11
CA ASP A 267 14.85 21.77 3.57
C ASP A 267 14.25 20.51 4.19
N GLN A 268 14.19 20.44 5.53
CA GLN A 268 13.63 19.28 6.21
C GLN A 268 12.10 19.32 6.14
N ILE A 269 11.47 18.33 5.50
CA ILE A 269 10.03 18.13 5.63
C ILE A 269 9.69 17.16 6.76
N SER A 270 8.65 17.52 7.51
CA SER A 270 8.00 16.70 8.52
C SER A 270 6.62 16.30 8.01
N VAL A 271 6.33 14.99 7.88
CA VAL A 271 5.06 14.50 7.32
C VAL A 271 4.39 13.48 8.22
N SER A 272 3.05 13.48 8.26
CA SER A 272 2.27 12.52 9.05
C SER A 272 1.12 11.91 8.23
N THR A 273 0.73 10.68 8.55
CA THR A 273 -0.36 9.99 7.84
C THR A 273 -1.36 9.37 8.80
N LEU A 274 -2.61 9.85 8.78
CA LEU A 274 -3.70 9.35 9.61
C LEU A 274 -4.64 8.51 8.75
N GLY A 275 -4.89 7.26 9.14
CA GLY A 275 -5.84 6.44 8.40
C GLY A 275 -6.06 5.02 8.91
N GLY A 276 -6.82 4.28 8.11
CA GLY A 276 -7.23 2.90 8.37
C GLY A 276 -6.14 1.85 8.13
N SER A 277 -6.57 0.61 7.94
CA SER A 277 -5.71 -0.53 7.62
C SER A 277 -4.95 -0.36 6.29
N VAL A 278 -5.53 0.35 5.33
CA VAL A 278 -4.90 0.69 4.05
C VAL A 278 -3.70 1.61 4.27
N THR A 279 -3.87 2.69 5.05
CA THR A 279 -2.77 3.58 5.48
C THR A 279 -1.74 2.88 6.37
N ALA A 280 -2.15 1.88 7.15
CA ALA A 280 -1.26 0.99 7.89
C ALA A 280 -0.53 -0.04 7.01
N GLY A 281 -0.84 -0.12 5.71
CA GLY A 281 -0.15 -0.97 4.73
C GLY A 281 -0.73 -2.37 4.51
N GLN A 282 -1.93 -2.69 5.00
CA GLN A 282 -2.56 -3.99 4.72
C GLN A 282 -2.79 -4.16 3.20
N GLY A 283 -2.54 -5.37 2.69
CA GLY A 283 -2.52 -5.69 1.25
C GLY A 283 -1.19 -5.46 0.51
N ALA A 284 -0.21 -4.78 1.14
CA ALA A 284 1.13 -4.58 0.58
C ALA A 284 2.07 -5.77 0.84
N MET A 285 1.73 -6.93 0.28
CA MET A 285 2.42 -8.20 0.57
C MET A 285 3.87 -8.32 0.07
N HIS A 286 4.33 -7.44 -0.82
CA HIS A 286 5.75 -7.36 -1.25
C HIS A 286 6.53 -6.25 -0.51
N GLY A 287 5.92 -5.62 0.49
CA GLY A 287 6.53 -4.55 1.28
C GLY A 287 6.45 -3.16 0.66
N GLY A 288 5.54 -2.92 -0.30
CA GLY A 288 5.33 -1.63 -0.95
C GLY A 288 4.02 -0.92 -0.59
N PRO A 289 3.70 -0.62 0.69
CA PRO A 289 2.50 0.14 1.03
C PRO A 289 2.62 1.59 0.55
N TYR A 290 1.49 2.21 0.19
CA TYR A 290 1.49 3.51 -0.50
C TYR A 290 2.24 4.62 0.26
N VAL A 291 2.12 4.64 1.59
CA VAL A 291 2.82 5.61 2.46
C VAL A 291 4.34 5.48 2.31
N ALA A 292 4.87 4.26 2.31
CA ALA A 292 6.30 4.02 2.14
C ALA A 292 6.76 4.31 0.70
N ARG A 293 5.97 3.94 -0.32
CA ARG A 293 6.25 4.28 -1.72
C ARG A 293 6.39 5.80 -1.92
N TRP A 294 5.43 6.56 -1.40
CA TRP A 294 5.41 8.02 -1.49
C TRP A 294 6.53 8.69 -0.67
N PHE A 295 6.78 8.24 0.56
CA PHE A 295 7.83 8.83 1.40
C PHE A 295 9.24 8.47 0.93
N ASN A 296 9.46 7.26 0.41
CA ASN A 296 10.73 6.91 -0.22
C ASN A 296 10.97 7.81 -1.44
N TRP A 297 9.96 8.04 -2.29
CA TRP A 297 10.07 8.98 -3.40
C TRP A 297 10.42 10.41 -2.95
N LEU A 298 9.83 10.93 -1.86
CA LEU A 298 10.21 12.24 -1.30
C LEU A 298 11.71 12.30 -0.94
N ASN A 299 12.24 11.27 -0.30
CA ASN A 299 13.67 11.17 0.03
C ASN A 299 14.56 10.94 -1.19
N GLU A 300 14.09 10.24 -2.22
CA GLU A 300 14.80 10.06 -3.49
C GLU A 300 14.93 11.37 -4.27
N ILE A 301 13.87 12.19 -4.32
CA ILE A 301 13.93 13.47 -5.03
C ILE A 301 14.69 14.53 -4.23
N SER A 302 14.55 14.58 -2.91
CA SER A 302 15.19 15.57 -2.03
C SER A 302 16.09 14.91 -0.97
N PRO A 303 17.21 14.27 -1.38
CA PRO A 303 18.05 13.49 -0.49
C PRO A 303 18.77 14.36 0.53
N ARG A 304 18.76 13.89 1.78
CA ARG A 304 19.30 14.54 2.98
C ARG A 304 20.27 13.59 3.68
N GLN A 305 21.21 14.12 4.46
CA GLN A 305 22.13 13.30 5.27
C GLN A 305 21.73 13.35 6.74
N GLN A 306 21.89 12.22 7.44
CA GLN A 306 21.81 12.12 8.92
C GLN A 306 22.63 13.23 9.60
N PRO A 307 22.13 13.87 10.67
CA PRO A 307 20.86 13.63 11.37
C PRO A 307 19.66 14.42 10.80
N SER A 308 19.77 14.96 9.58
CA SER A 308 18.86 15.98 9.03
C SER A 308 17.81 15.44 8.05
N GLU A 309 17.55 14.13 8.07
CA GLU A 309 16.63 13.42 7.15
C GLU A 309 15.18 13.91 7.29
N HIS A 310 14.36 13.69 6.26
CA HIS A 310 12.92 13.93 6.34
C HIS A 310 12.31 13.00 7.40
N THR A 311 11.23 13.42 8.07
CA THR A 311 10.56 12.60 9.09
C THR A 311 9.16 12.19 8.64
N LEU A 312 8.82 10.91 8.84
CA LEU A 312 7.48 10.36 8.63
C LEU A 312 6.97 9.75 9.93
N LYS A 313 5.81 10.23 10.40
CA LYS A 313 5.04 9.60 11.48
C LYS A 313 3.77 8.97 10.91
N ASN A 314 3.73 7.63 10.83
CA ASN A 314 2.55 6.87 10.40
C ASN A 314 1.86 6.17 11.60
N PRO A 315 1.00 6.85 12.36
CA PRO A 315 0.21 6.27 13.45
C PRO A 315 -0.95 5.38 12.97
N ALA A 316 -1.10 5.05 11.68
CA ALA A 316 -2.26 4.32 11.17
C ALA A 316 -2.43 2.89 11.71
N PHE A 317 -3.70 2.45 11.79
CA PHE A 317 -4.08 1.12 12.26
C PHE A 317 -5.43 0.65 11.68
N GLY A 318 -5.59 -0.68 11.57
CA GLY A 318 -6.79 -1.32 11.06
C GLY A 318 -8.00 -1.20 11.99
N GLY A 319 -9.21 -1.31 11.42
CA GLY A 319 -10.49 -1.20 12.15
C GLY A 319 -10.82 0.21 12.68
N SER A 320 -9.95 1.19 12.46
CA SER A 320 -10.07 2.55 12.97
C SER A 320 -11.13 3.40 12.25
N THR A 321 -11.46 4.56 12.82
CA THR A 321 -12.30 5.61 12.23
C THR A 321 -11.75 6.99 12.61
N SER A 322 -12.20 8.06 11.97
CA SER A 322 -11.80 9.44 12.32
C SER A 322 -12.06 9.81 13.78
N GLY A 323 -13.05 9.17 14.43
CA GLY A 323 -13.40 9.38 15.83
C GLY A 323 -12.23 9.25 16.81
N ILE A 324 -11.47 8.17 16.73
CA ILE A 324 -10.32 7.95 17.62
C ILE A 324 -9.15 8.88 17.28
N PHE A 325 -8.90 9.15 16.00
CA PHE A 325 -7.90 10.13 15.61
C PHE A 325 -8.25 11.54 16.08
N THR A 326 -9.53 11.94 16.05
CA THR A 326 -10.01 13.23 16.59
C THR A 326 -9.65 13.41 18.07
N VAL A 327 -9.68 12.32 18.84
CA VAL A 327 -9.37 12.29 20.28
C VAL A 327 -7.85 12.28 20.53
N CYS A 328 -7.09 11.49 19.77
CA CYS A 328 -5.65 11.28 19.99
C CYS A 328 -4.68 12.01 19.04
N VAL A 329 -5.15 12.91 18.17
CA VAL A 329 -4.34 13.56 17.11
C VAL A 329 -3.05 14.21 17.63
N ASN A 330 -3.07 14.83 18.82
CA ASN A 330 -1.92 15.51 19.42
C ASN A 330 -0.71 14.56 19.58
N ASP A 331 -0.94 13.33 20.03
CA ASP A 331 0.11 12.32 20.22
C ASP A 331 0.44 11.57 18.91
N MET A 332 -0.49 11.57 17.95
CA MET A 332 -0.40 10.81 16.69
C MET A 332 0.33 11.56 15.57
N VAL A 333 0.20 12.89 15.49
CA VAL A 333 0.84 13.75 14.47
C VAL A 333 2.17 14.31 15.00
N GLN A 334 3.01 14.90 14.13
CA GLN A 334 4.15 15.70 14.56
C GLN A 334 3.74 17.18 14.73
N GLU A 335 4.12 17.83 15.83
CA GLU A 335 3.79 19.26 16.06
C GLU A 335 4.40 20.19 15.00
N ASP A 336 5.52 19.78 14.39
CA ASP A 336 6.23 20.48 13.33
C ASP A 336 5.80 20.08 11.91
N ALA A 337 4.76 19.24 11.75
CA ALA A 337 4.33 18.73 10.45
C ALA A 337 4.11 19.85 9.41
N ASP A 338 4.67 19.65 8.21
CA ASP A 338 4.44 20.48 7.03
C ASP A 338 3.27 19.95 6.19
N LEU A 339 3.00 18.63 6.25
CA LEU A 339 1.95 17.97 5.50
C LEU A 339 1.37 16.77 6.28
N VAL A 340 0.04 16.68 6.32
CA VAL A 340 -0.70 15.55 6.90
C VAL A 340 -1.63 14.95 5.85
N ILE A 341 -1.51 13.64 5.62
CA ILE A 341 -2.46 12.87 4.79
C ILE A 341 -3.54 12.26 5.68
N VAL A 342 -4.80 12.33 5.26
CA VAL A 342 -5.96 11.81 6.01
C VAL A 342 -6.77 10.86 5.12
N GLU A 343 -6.92 9.59 5.53
CA GLU A 343 -7.55 8.52 4.76
C GLU A 343 -8.48 7.67 5.66
N PHE A 344 -9.79 7.91 5.55
CA PHE A 344 -10.83 7.15 6.26
C PHE A 344 -12.06 6.91 5.38
N SER A 345 -11.92 6.99 4.06
CA SER A 345 -13.07 7.07 3.13
C SER A 345 -13.95 5.82 3.16
N LEU A 346 -13.34 4.65 3.42
CA LEU A 346 -14.05 3.39 3.60
C LEU A 346 -14.44 3.16 5.08
N ASN A 347 -13.57 3.60 5.99
CA ASN A 347 -13.68 3.39 7.45
C ASN A 347 -14.85 4.13 8.10
N ASP A 348 -15.10 5.39 7.72
CA ASP A 348 -16.16 6.20 8.35
C ASP A 348 -17.57 5.93 7.77
N GLY A 349 -17.74 4.84 7.01
CA GLY A 349 -19.02 4.44 6.41
C GLY A 349 -19.53 5.39 5.32
N GLY A 350 -20.65 5.00 4.68
CA GLY A 350 -21.17 5.69 3.51
C GLY A 350 -21.56 7.15 3.71
N SER A 351 -21.54 7.92 2.62
CA SER A 351 -21.95 9.32 2.61
C SER A 351 -23.44 9.44 2.98
N THR A 352 -23.75 10.33 3.91
CA THR A 352 -25.09 10.52 4.47
C THR A 352 -25.70 11.88 4.13
N GLY A 353 -24.88 12.90 3.87
CA GLY A 353 -25.31 14.31 3.85
C GLY A 353 -25.83 14.84 5.19
N GLN A 354 -25.81 14.03 6.26
CA GLN A 354 -26.37 14.32 7.58
C GLN A 354 -25.23 14.63 8.56
N PHE A 355 -24.60 15.79 8.36
CA PHE A 355 -23.38 16.18 9.06
C PHE A 355 -23.59 16.40 10.57
N LYS A 356 -24.76 16.88 10.98
CA LYS A 356 -25.09 17.16 12.40
C LYS A 356 -25.49 15.90 13.17
N GLU A 357 -26.05 14.91 12.48
CA GLU A 357 -26.57 13.67 13.05
C GLU A 357 -25.49 12.56 13.07
N ASN A 358 -24.58 12.55 12.08
CA ASN A 358 -23.54 11.54 11.96
C ASN A 358 -22.30 11.90 12.80
N LYS A 359 -22.15 11.24 13.96
CA LYS A 359 -21.02 11.40 14.89
C LYS A 359 -19.63 11.26 14.26
N LEU A 360 -19.47 10.49 13.18
CA LEU A 360 -18.19 10.35 12.47
C LEU A 360 -17.91 11.57 11.57
N ARG A 361 -18.95 12.22 11.01
CA ARG A 361 -18.78 13.50 10.31
C ARG A 361 -18.42 14.62 11.27
N LEU A 362 -19.09 14.67 12.42
CA LEU A 362 -18.74 15.59 13.50
C LEU A 362 -17.29 15.39 13.99
N SER A 363 -16.82 14.14 14.03
CA SER A 363 -15.44 13.80 14.39
C SER A 363 -14.45 14.26 13.30
N MET A 364 -14.64 13.85 12.05
CA MET A 364 -13.75 14.20 10.93
C MET A 364 -13.58 15.73 10.77
N GLU A 365 -14.66 16.50 10.91
CA GLU A 365 -14.57 17.95 10.91
C GLU A 365 -13.65 18.46 12.03
N ARG A 366 -13.84 18.00 13.27
CA ARG A 366 -12.98 18.39 14.40
C ARG A 366 -11.53 17.93 14.21
N LEU A 367 -11.29 16.79 13.55
CA LEU A 367 -9.96 16.35 13.16
C LEU A 367 -9.31 17.32 12.17
N PHE A 368 -9.98 17.68 11.07
CA PHE A 368 -9.46 18.68 10.13
C PHE A 368 -9.16 20.03 10.81
N ARG A 369 -10.05 20.50 11.68
CA ARG A 369 -9.83 21.74 12.45
C ARG A 369 -8.60 21.67 13.34
N LYS A 370 -8.40 20.58 14.10
CA LYS A 370 -7.19 20.37 14.91
C LYS A 370 -5.92 20.34 14.04
N LEU A 371 -5.94 19.65 12.92
CA LEU A 371 -4.80 19.55 11.99
C LEU A 371 -4.43 20.91 11.38
N LEU A 372 -5.41 21.66 10.87
CA LEU A 372 -5.17 22.98 10.28
C LEU A 372 -4.68 24.00 11.31
N ALA A 373 -5.08 23.85 12.58
CA ALA A 373 -4.67 24.68 13.70
C ALA A 373 -3.23 24.44 14.20
N LEU A 374 -2.57 23.33 13.84
CA LEU A 374 -1.22 22.96 14.28
C LEU A 374 -0.19 24.10 14.09
N PRO A 375 0.90 24.14 14.89
CA PRO A 375 1.84 25.27 14.91
C PRO A 375 2.37 25.68 13.54
N ASN A 376 2.89 24.73 12.75
CA ASN A 376 3.52 24.99 11.45
C ASN A 376 2.54 25.22 10.26
N LYS A 377 1.22 25.23 10.53
CA LYS A 377 0.15 25.37 9.52
C LYS A 377 0.30 24.36 8.35
N PRO A 378 0.33 23.04 8.64
CA PRO A 378 0.50 22.02 7.62
C PRO A 378 -0.54 22.10 6.50
N ALA A 379 -0.15 21.64 5.32
CA ALA A 379 -1.09 21.15 4.32
C ALA A 379 -1.83 19.93 4.88
N VAL A 380 -3.14 19.84 4.64
CA VAL A 380 -3.96 18.70 5.06
C VAL A 380 -4.66 18.14 3.82
N VAL A 381 -4.26 16.94 3.39
CA VAL A 381 -4.71 16.32 2.15
C VAL A 381 -5.63 15.15 2.45
N VAL A 382 -6.84 15.19 1.90
CA VAL A 382 -7.82 14.12 2.03
C VAL A 382 -7.57 13.09 0.93
N LEU A 383 -7.09 11.90 1.30
CA LEU A 383 -6.93 10.77 0.38
C LEU A 383 -8.09 9.80 0.54
N SER A 384 -8.76 9.46 -0.55
CA SER A 384 -9.89 8.54 -0.56
C SER A 384 -9.56 7.26 -1.31
N HIS A 385 -9.34 6.20 -0.53
CA HIS A 385 -9.44 4.82 -0.99
C HIS A 385 -10.89 4.51 -1.45
N TYR A 386 -11.04 3.47 -2.26
CA TYR A 386 -12.34 2.94 -2.69
C TYR A 386 -12.33 1.42 -2.55
N GLY A 387 -13.25 0.85 -1.78
CA GLY A 387 -13.35 -0.60 -1.58
C GLY A 387 -14.35 -1.23 -2.55
N TRP A 388 -13.95 -1.53 -3.80
CA TRP A 388 -14.87 -2.00 -4.84
C TRP A 388 -15.70 -3.23 -4.40
N LEU A 389 -15.08 -4.21 -3.75
CA LEU A 389 -15.73 -5.44 -3.30
C LEU A 389 -16.68 -5.16 -2.12
N VAL A 390 -16.27 -4.43 -1.07
CA VAL A 390 -17.16 -3.95 0.01
C VAL A 390 -18.38 -3.20 -0.54
N CYS A 391 -18.16 -2.37 -1.56
CA CYS A 391 -19.19 -1.51 -2.15
C CYS A 391 -20.09 -2.24 -3.18
N ARG A 392 -19.81 -3.52 -3.49
CA ARG A 392 -20.58 -4.33 -4.43
C ARG A 392 -21.82 -4.92 -3.75
N GLN A 393 -22.99 -4.62 -4.28
CA GLN A 393 -24.24 -5.19 -3.76
C GLN A 393 -24.29 -6.70 -4.04
N PRO A 394 -24.88 -7.53 -3.14
CA PRO A 394 -25.05 -8.95 -3.37
C PRO A 394 -25.74 -9.24 -4.72
N GLY A 395 -25.16 -10.14 -5.52
CA GLY A 395 -25.65 -10.47 -6.86
C GLY A 395 -25.31 -9.46 -7.98
N SER A 396 -24.73 -8.30 -7.65
CA SER A 396 -24.25 -7.34 -8.66
C SER A 396 -22.80 -7.63 -9.05
N ILE A 397 -22.46 -7.49 -10.34
CA ILE A 397 -21.06 -7.41 -10.80
C ILE A 397 -20.46 -6.01 -10.65
N LEU A 398 -21.31 -4.97 -10.58
CA LEU A 398 -20.91 -3.57 -10.43
C LEU A 398 -20.95 -3.11 -8.97
N SER A 399 -19.99 -2.25 -8.62
CA SER A 399 -19.86 -1.63 -7.30
C SER A 399 -20.65 -0.31 -7.20
N SER A 400 -21.11 0.06 -6.00
CA SER A 400 -21.87 1.30 -5.79
C SER A 400 -20.95 2.53 -5.72
N TYR A 401 -20.98 3.38 -6.75
CA TYR A 401 -20.14 4.59 -6.86
C TYR A 401 -20.26 5.58 -5.68
N ALA A 402 -21.32 5.51 -4.86
CA ALA A 402 -21.55 6.43 -3.73
C ALA A 402 -21.43 5.76 -2.35
N CYS A 403 -20.87 4.54 -2.27
CA CYS A 403 -20.81 3.73 -1.05
C CYS A 403 -19.97 4.29 0.11
N SER A 404 -19.01 5.17 -0.15
CA SER A 404 -17.96 5.60 0.78
C SER A 404 -18.28 6.95 1.44
N ALA A 405 -17.52 7.34 2.46
CA ALA A 405 -17.57 8.66 3.09
C ALA A 405 -17.12 9.81 2.17
N GLU A 406 -16.56 9.48 1.01
CA GLU A 406 -15.85 10.40 0.12
C GLU A 406 -16.68 11.64 -0.29
N ASN A 407 -17.99 11.51 -0.54
CA ASN A 407 -18.79 12.68 -0.92
C ASN A 407 -18.94 13.66 0.26
N ASP A 408 -19.21 13.16 1.47
CA ASP A 408 -19.31 14.00 2.68
C ASP A 408 -17.94 14.63 3.00
N PHE A 409 -16.83 13.89 2.83
CA PHE A 409 -15.47 14.41 3.00
C PHE A 409 -15.10 15.47 1.94
N ASN A 410 -15.56 15.32 0.70
CA ASN A 410 -15.33 16.31 -0.35
C ASN A 410 -16.09 17.62 -0.06
N VAL A 411 -17.27 17.58 0.58
CA VAL A 411 -17.98 18.78 1.05
C VAL A 411 -17.19 19.47 2.17
N MET A 412 -16.66 18.72 3.15
CA MET A 412 -15.76 19.28 4.16
C MET A 412 -14.49 19.87 3.54
N GLY A 413 -13.89 19.18 2.57
CA GLY A 413 -12.70 19.64 1.87
C GLY A 413 -12.93 20.94 1.11
N GLN A 414 -14.10 21.11 0.48
CA GLN A 414 -14.50 22.38 -0.14
C GLN A 414 -14.67 23.50 0.90
N TYR A 415 -15.23 23.21 2.08
CA TYR A 415 -15.40 24.20 3.15
C TYR A 415 -14.09 24.64 3.79
N TYR A 416 -13.14 23.71 3.97
CA TYR A 416 -11.86 23.93 4.65
C TYR A 416 -10.66 24.12 3.72
N GLY A 417 -10.87 24.28 2.41
CA GLY A 417 -9.81 24.51 1.43
C GLY A 417 -8.86 23.31 1.24
N LEU A 418 -9.30 22.09 1.48
CA LEU A 418 -8.43 20.90 1.45
C LEU A 418 -8.29 20.33 0.03
N PRO A 419 -7.08 19.93 -0.41
CA PRO A 419 -6.91 19.06 -1.55
C PRO A 419 -7.58 17.70 -1.30
N SER A 420 -8.29 17.17 -2.30
CA SER A 420 -9.00 15.89 -2.23
C SER A 420 -8.57 14.97 -3.36
N LEU A 421 -8.11 13.78 -3.00
CA LEU A 421 -7.57 12.75 -3.89
C LEU A 421 -8.51 11.52 -3.88
N SER A 422 -8.83 10.97 -5.05
CA SER A 422 -9.87 9.94 -5.20
C SER A 422 -9.48 8.80 -6.13
N ILE A 423 -9.29 7.60 -5.55
CA ILE A 423 -9.15 6.35 -6.32
C ILE A 423 -10.43 6.07 -7.11
N ARG A 424 -11.60 6.33 -6.52
CA ARG A 424 -12.89 6.16 -7.20
C ARG A 424 -12.93 6.96 -8.51
N ALA A 425 -12.59 8.25 -8.46
CA ALA A 425 -12.59 9.09 -9.64
C ALA A 425 -11.52 8.66 -10.66
N ALA A 426 -10.32 8.26 -10.21
CA ALA A 426 -9.22 7.80 -11.06
C ALA A 426 -9.48 6.46 -11.78
N ALA A 427 -10.08 5.49 -11.10
CA ALA A 427 -10.00 4.08 -11.46
C ALA A 427 -11.34 3.32 -11.60
N TYR A 428 -12.46 3.83 -11.06
CA TYR A 428 -13.74 3.07 -11.03
C TYR A 428 -14.20 2.55 -12.40
N HIS A 429 -14.03 3.33 -13.48
CA HIS A 429 -14.42 2.85 -14.82
C HIS A 429 -13.51 1.74 -15.35
N LEU A 430 -12.23 1.73 -14.96
CA LEU A 430 -11.27 0.68 -15.34
C LEU A 430 -11.57 -0.62 -14.59
N MET A 431 -11.96 -0.52 -13.32
CA MET A 431 -12.50 -1.65 -12.53
C MET A 431 -13.80 -2.19 -13.15
N ALA A 432 -14.74 -1.30 -13.50
CA ALA A 432 -16.00 -1.67 -14.15
C ALA A 432 -15.84 -2.28 -15.55
N GLN A 433 -14.72 -2.00 -16.22
CA GLN A 433 -14.35 -2.55 -17.54
C GLN A 433 -13.40 -3.76 -17.43
N ASN A 434 -13.05 -4.18 -16.21
CA ASN A 434 -12.12 -5.27 -15.90
C ASN A 434 -10.76 -5.17 -16.61
N VAL A 435 -10.22 -3.95 -16.72
CA VAL A 435 -8.92 -3.67 -17.32
C VAL A 435 -7.80 -4.28 -16.46
N SER A 436 -6.79 -4.89 -17.09
CA SER A 436 -5.57 -5.38 -16.42
C SER A 436 -4.94 -4.29 -15.52
N GLY A 437 -4.57 -4.66 -14.30
CA GLY A 437 -4.14 -3.78 -13.21
C GLY A 437 -5.30 -3.23 -12.35
N TYR A 438 -6.53 -3.25 -12.87
CA TYR A 438 -7.71 -2.67 -12.23
C TYR A 438 -8.79 -3.72 -11.93
N GLN A 439 -8.52 -5.01 -12.16
CA GLN A 439 -9.53 -6.05 -12.05
C GLN A 439 -9.99 -6.24 -10.60
N ALA A 440 -11.30 -6.30 -10.40
CA ALA A 440 -11.93 -6.27 -9.09
C ALA A 440 -13.16 -7.19 -8.98
N TYR A 441 -13.22 -8.24 -9.81
CA TYR A 441 -14.25 -9.28 -9.72
C TYR A 441 -14.05 -10.20 -8.52
N MET A 442 -12.79 -10.43 -8.14
CA MET A 442 -12.34 -11.14 -6.94
C MET A 442 -11.07 -10.49 -6.37
N PRO A 443 -10.72 -10.75 -5.10
CA PRO A 443 -9.46 -10.32 -4.52
C PRO A 443 -8.32 -11.35 -4.76
N PHE A 444 -7.07 -10.91 -4.67
CA PHE A 444 -5.91 -11.77 -4.90
C PHE A 444 -5.75 -12.89 -3.85
N ARG A 445 -6.04 -12.66 -2.57
CA ARG A 445 -5.90 -13.68 -1.51
C ARG A 445 -6.69 -14.95 -1.81
N ASP A 446 -7.81 -14.84 -2.54
CA ASP A 446 -8.70 -15.95 -2.82
C ASP A 446 -8.39 -16.62 -4.20
N HIS A 447 -7.28 -16.24 -4.87
CA HIS A 447 -6.90 -16.75 -6.20
C HIS A 447 -6.69 -18.27 -6.26
N GLU A 448 -6.23 -18.90 -5.17
CA GLU A 448 -6.03 -20.36 -5.10
C GLU A 448 -7.34 -21.15 -5.23
N GLN A 449 -8.49 -20.50 -5.02
CA GLN A 449 -9.82 -21.10 -5.15
C GLN A 449 -10.37 -21.02 -6.59
N ALA A 450 -9.71 -20.27 -7.48
CA ALA A 450 -10.13 -20.08 -8.88
C ALA A 450 -9.69 -21.25 -9.78
N VAL A 451 -10.30 -22.43 -9.56
CA VAL A 451 -9.98 -23.67 -10.30
C VAL A 451 -10.01 -23.44 -11.81
N GLY A 452 -8.87 -23.65 -12.46
CA GLY A 452 -8.71 -23.54 -13.93
C GLY A 452 -8.37 -22.14 -14.46
N VAL A 453 -8.21 -21.12 -13.61
CA VAL A 453 -7.88 -19.75 -14.04
C VAL A 453 -6.47 -19.36 -13.57
N LYS A 454 -5.54 -19.13 -14.51
CA LYS A 454 -4.18 -18.64 -14.21
C LYS A 454 -4.21 -17.12 -14.02
N ILE A 455 -4.44 -16.69 -12.78
CA ILE A 455 -4.47 -15.27 -12.39
C ILE A 455 -3.03 -14.71 -12.25
N ASN A 456 -2.75 -13.58 -12.89
CA ASN A 456 -1.57 -12.77 -12.57
C ASN A 456 -1.92 -11.82 -11.42
N GLU A 457 -1.12 -11.82 -10.35
CA GLU A 457 -1.26 -10.87 -9.24
C GLU A 457 -1.34 -9.41 -9.70
N SER A 458 -0.60 -9.07 -10.76
CA SER A 458 -0.49 -7.72 -11.29
C SER A 458 -1.73 -7.29 -12.11
N ASP A 459 -2.69 -8.18 -12.36
CA ASP A 459 -3.97 -7.84 -13.01
C ASP A 459 -5.02 -7.33 -12.00
N LEU A 460 -4.96 -7.80 -10.75
CA LEU A 460 -5.96 -7.52 -9.71
C LEU A 460 -5.62 -6.24 -8.93
N TYR A 461 -6.65 -5.44 -8.61
CA TYR A 461 -6.49 -4.20 -7.85
C TYR A 461 -6.47 -4.42 -6.31
N TYR A 462 -7.08 -5.51 -5.83
CA TYR A 462 -7.34 -5.75 -4.41
C TYR A 462 -6.68 -7.03 -3.91
N PHE A 463 -6.12 -6.96 -2.69
CA PHE A 463 -5.55 -8.12 -2.00
C PHE A 463 -6.62 -8.96 -1.30
N ASP A 464 -7.55 -8.33 -0.58
CA ASP A 464 -8.75 -8.94 0.00
C ASP A 464 -9.98 -8.07 -0.33
N GLU A 465 -11.14 -8.30 0.27
CA GLU A 465 -12.36 -7.52 -0.03
C GLU A 465 -12.22 -6.00 0.26
N VAL A 466 -11.29 -5.62 1.13
CA VAL A 466 -11.12 -4.25 1.64
C VAL A 466 -9.85 -3.60 1.08
N HIS A 467 -8.74 -4.33 1.11
CA HIS A 467 -7.40 -3.76 0.98
C HIS A 467 -6.88 -3.78 -0.46
N PRO A 468 -6.24 -2.70 -0.94
CA PRO A 468 -5.60 -2.68 -2.25
C PRO A 468 -4.36 -3.60 -2.29
N GLN A 469 -4.04 -4.12 -3.48
CA GLN A 469 -2.84 -4.94 -3.70
C GLN A 469 -1.60 -4.05 -3.90
N ASP A 470 -0.43 -4.54 -3.50
CA ASP A 470 0.87 -3.85 -3.46
C ASP A 470 1.28 -3.14 -4.78
N ARG A 471 1.21 -3.87 -5.90
CA ARG A 471 1.72 -3.47 -7.22
C ARG A 471 0.73 -2.63 -8.02
N THR A 472 -0.56 -2.68 -7.66
CA THR A 472 -1.64 -1.98 -8.36
C THR A 472 -2.25 -0.89 -7.47
N GLY A 473 -3.09 -1.26 -6.51
CA GLY A 473 -3.86 -0.28 -5.73
C GLY A 473 -3.05 0.53 -4.71
N HIS A 474 -2.00 -0.04 -4.09
CA HIS A 474 -1.07 0.74 -3.25
C HIS A 474 -0.18 1.66 -4.09
N TRP A 475 0.20 1.25 -5.30
CA TRP A 475 0.89 2.13 -6.24
C TRP A 475 -0.02 3.29 -6.67
N ALA A 476 -1.28 3.00 -7.04
CA ALA A 476 -2.27 4.01 -7.40
C ALA A 476 -2.57 5.05 -6.31
N LEU A 477 -2.51 4.66 -5.03
CA LEU A 477 -2.64 5.60 -3.90
C LEU A 477 -1.41 6.52 -3.79
N ALA A 478 -0.20 6.01 -4.01
CA ALA A 478 1.02 6.81 -4.01
C ALA A 478 1.10 7.75 -5.23
N ASP A 479 0.67 7.28 -6.40
CA ASP A 479 0.61 8.05 -7.66
C ASP A 479 -0.12 9.39 -7.50
N LEU A 480 -1.26 9.40 -6.78
CA LEU A 480 -2.04 10.62 -6.57
C LEU A 480 -1.32 11.64 -5.66
N LEU A 481 -0.59 11.18 -4.65
CA LEU A 481 0.22 12.03 -3.76
C LEU A 481 1.44 12.61 -4.48
N VAL A 482 2.09 11.81 -5.31
CA VAL A 482 3.18 12.25 -6.20
C VAL A 482 2.66 13.30 -7.19
N THR A 483 1.51 13.03 -7.83
CA THR A 483 0.95 13.95 -8.84
C THR A 483 0.49 15.26 -8.21
N LEU A 484 -0.11 15.26 -7.01
CA LEU A 484 -0.45 16.50 -6.30
C LEU A 484 0.80 17.35 -5.99
N THR A 485 1.89 16.69 -5.60
CA THR A 485 3.20 17.35 -5.37
C THR A 485 3.75 17.95 -6.67
N GLN A 486 3.65 17.20 -7.77
CA GLN A 486 4.07 17.63 -9.12
C GLN A 486 3.25 18.81 -9.66
N GLU A 487 1.92 18.76 -9.64
CA GLU A 487 1.06 19.87 -10.09
C GLU A 487 1.26 21.13 -9.23
N THR A 488 1.51 20.97 -7.93
CA THR A 488 1.91 22.09 -7.05
C THR A 488 3.25 22.71 -7.48
N ALA A 489 4.22 21.89 -7.91
CA ALA A 489 5.48 22.36 -8.46
C ALA A 489 5.32 23.10 -9.81
N VAL A 490 4.38 22.68 -10.67
CA VAL A 490 3.97 23.44 -11.87
C VAL A 490 3.42 24.82 -11.47
N GLY A 491 2.55 24.85 -10.45
CA GLY A 491 2.02 26.10 -9.89
C GLY A 491 3.12 27.03 -9.37
N LEU A 492 4.13 26.48 -8.68
CA LEU A 492 5.32 27.21 -8.21
C LEU A 492 6.27 27.67 -9.33
N ALA A 493 6.18 27.08 -10.54
CA ALA A 493 6.90 27.56 -11.72
C ALA A 493 6.21 28.77 -12.37
N ALA A 494 4.86 28.75 -12.43
CA ALA A 494 4.07 29.84 -12.98
C ALA A 494 3.99 31.06 -12.04
N ARG A 495 3.93 30.82 -10.72
CA ARG A 495 3.88 31.82 -9.66
C ARG A 495 4.77 31.33 -8.50
N PRO A 496 5.94 31.94 -8.23
CA PRO A 496 6.77 31.61 -7.06
C PRO A 496 5.98 31.70 -5.73
N LEU A 497 6.56 31.20 -4.63
CA LEU A 497 5.94 31.38 -3.31
C LEU A 497 5.96 32.87 -2.94
N GLU A 498 4.82 33.40 -2.47
CA GLU A 498 4.61 34.81 -2.14
C GLU A 498 4.15 34.96 -0.68
N VAL A 499 4.17 36.20 -0.16
CA VAL A 499 3.73 36.47 1.23
C VAL A 499 2.27 36.07 1.46
N GLU A 500 1.42 36.21 0.43
CA GLU A 500 0.01 35.76 0.45
C GLU A 500 -0.12 34.26 0.79
N ASP A 501 0.81 33.40 0.34
CA ASP A 501 0.77 31.96 0.68
C ASP A 501 0.98 31.71 2.19
N GLU A 502 1.76 32.56 2.86
CA GLU A 502 2.00 32.48 4.30
C GLU A 502 0.86 33.12 5.10
N GLU A 503 0.29 34.22 4.60
CA GLU A 503 -0.87 34.91 5.18
C GLU A 503 -2.13 34.02 5.13
N VAL A 504 -2.46 33.43 3.97
CA VAL A 504 -3.58 32.47 3.82
C VAL A 504 -3.38 31.23 4.69
N ALA A 505 -2.15 30.72 4.81
CA ALA A 505 -1.87 29.62 5.73
C ALA A 505 -2.11 29.97 7.21
N HIS A 506 -1.99 31.26 7.58
CA HIS A 506 -2.19 31.79 8.92
C HIS A 506 -3.58 32.38 9.20
N GLU A 507 -4.50 32.38 8.22
CA GLU A 507 -5.86 32.85 8.44
C GLU A 507 -6.55 32.12 9.62
N PRO A 508 -7.32 32.84 10.47
CA PRO A 508 -8.14 32.21 11.47
C PRO A 508 -9.11 31.22 10.83
N LEU A 509 -9.15 29.98 11.32
CA LEU A 509 -10.08 28.97 10.81
C LEU A 509 -11.52 29.51 10.85
N PRO A 510 -12.33 29.24 9.81
CA PRO A 510 -13.73 29.64 9.82
C PRO A 510 -14.47 29.03 11.02
N GLU A 511 -15.70 29.50 11.25
CA GLU A 511 -16.64 28.79 12.13
C GLU A 511 -16.83 27.32 11.65
N PRO A 512 -17.25 26.39 12.51
CA PRO A 512 -17.56 25.03 12.09
C PRO A 512 -18.63 25.00 10.98
N MET A 513 -18.36 24.24 9.91
CA MET A 513 -19.30 23.91 8.84
C MET A 513 -20.59 23.32 9.42
N THR A 514 -20.46 22.48 10.45
CA THR A 514 -21.59 22.04 11.27
C THR A 514 -21.71 22.95 12.49
N PRO A 515 -22.71 23.86 12.57
CA PRO A 515 -22.72 24.91 13.59
C PRO A 515 -22.60 24.38 15.03
N GLY A 516 -21.59 24.89 15.75
CA GLY A 516 -21.29 24.48 17.12
C GLY A 516 -20.28 23.32 17.27
N ASN A 517 -19.89 22.65 16.19
CA ASN A 517 -18.96 21.49 16.21
C ASN A 517 -17.47 21.90 16.33
N TYR A 518 -17.10 22.66 17.36
CA TYR A 518 -15.69 23.01 17.59
C TYR A 518 -14.91 21.87 18.24
N GLU A 519 -13.62 21.86 17.93
CA GLU A 519 -12.62 21.00 18.51
C GLU A 519 -12.30 21.32 19.98
N ARG A 520 -12.17 20.29 20.83
CA ARG A 520 -11.56 20.41 22.15
C ARG A 520 -10.07 20.77 22.04
N ARG A 521 -9.62 21.75 22.84
CA ARG A 521 -8.22 22.24 22.85
C ARG A 521 -7.28 21.43 23.77
N ALA A 522 -7.76 20.95 24.91
CA ALA A 522 -6.98 20.11 25.80
C ALA A 522 -6.73 18.72 25.18
N SER A 523 -5.60 18.09 25.51
CA SER A 523 -5.30 16.72 25.07
C SER A 523 -6.34 15.75 25.62
N ALA A 524 -7.07 15.13 24.71
CA ALA A 524 -8.23 14.29 25.00
C ALA A 524 -7.88 12.80 25.11
N CYS A 525 -6.59 12.47 24.99
CA CYS A 525 -6.01 11.14 24.95
C CYS A 525 -4.69 11.21 25.72
N LEU A 526 -4.54 10.41 26.77
CA LEU A 526 -3.40 10.43 27.68
C LEU A 526 -3.05 8.97 28.02
N LEU A 527 -2.13 8.39 27.25
CA LEU A 527 -1.81 6.96 27.25
C LEU A 527 -0.32 6.71 27.60
N GLN A 528 -0.01 5.53 28.17
CA GLN A 528 1.38 5.13 28.50
C GLN A 528 2.15 6.26 29.22
N ARG A 529 3.30 6.73 28.73
CA ARG A 529 4.12 7.76 29.39
C ARG A 529 3.40 9.12 29.58
N ALA A 530 2.39 9.44 28.79
CA ALA A 530 1.55 10.63 29.03
C ALA A 530 0.58 10.46 30.22
N PHE A 531 0.19 9.22 30.52
CA PHE A 531 -0.72 8.87 31.62
C PHE A 531 -0.05 8.91 33.00
N GLU A 532 1.28 8.85 33.09
CA GLU A 532 2.02 8.94 34.35
C GLU A 532 1.58 10.15 35.18
N LYS A 533 1.51 11.32 34.53
CA LYS A 533 1.19 12.62 35.16
C LYS A 533 -0.30 12.86 35.41
N VAL A 534 -1.17 11.96 34.94
CA VAL A 534 -2.62 12.06 35.15
C VAL A 534 -2.99 11.65 36.57
N VAL A 535 -2.27 10.70 37.16
CA VAL A 535 -2.46 10.30 38.56
C VAL A 535 -1.75 11.31 39.45
N VAL A 536 -2.54 12.20 40.05
CA VAL A 536 -2.07 13.31 40.88
C VAL A 536 -1.95 12.96 42.37
N ASN A 537 -2.55 11.84 42.79
CA ASN A 537 -2.52 11.35 44.16
C ASN A 537 -2.83 9.84 44.17
N GLN A 538 -2.23 9.05 45.07
CA GLN A 538 -2.48 7.60 45.16
C GLN A 538 -2.13 7.00 46.52
N GLN A 539 -2.69 5.82 46.81
CA GLN A 539 -2.29 4.93 47.88
C GLN A 539 -2.25 3.47 47.37
N GLY A 540 -1.07 2.85 47.33
CA GLY A 540 -0.89 1.46 46.92
C GLY A 540 -0.92 1.20 45.41
N PHE A 541 -0.98 2.23 44.58
CA PHE A 541 -0.78 2.14 43.13
C PHE A 541 0.63 2.60 42.75
N GLU A 542 1.38 1.78 42.02
CA GLU A 542 2.75 2.08 41.62
C GLU A 542 2.89 2.16 40.09
N TRP A 543 3.59 3.20 39.61
CA TRP A 543 3.91 3.35 38.19
C TRP A 543 5.01 2.35 37.79
N LYS A 544 4.67 1.38 36.92
CA LYS A 544 5.54 0.25 36.60
C LYS A 544 5.55 -0.08 35.11
N ASN A 545 6.75 -0.27 34.56
CA ASN A 545 6.94 -0.96 33.30
C ASN A 545 7.02 -2.46 33.54
N GLU A 546 6.07 -3.23 33.01
CA GLU A 546 6.07 -4.70 33.11
C GLU A 546 6.92 -5.37 32.02
N ARG A 547 7.53 -4.58 31.12
CA ARG A 547 8.48 -5.04 30.09
C ARG A 547 9.72 -4.11 30.02
N PRO A 548 10.51 -3.98 31.10
CA PRO A 548 11.64 -3.06 31.16
C PRO A 548 12.84 -3.46 30.27
N ALA A 549 12.87 -4.70 29.78
CA ALA A 549 13.88 -5.20 28.84
C ALA A 549 13.41 -5.19 27.37
N ALA A 550 12.22 -4.67 27.08
CA ALA A 550 11.72 -4.56 25.71
C ALA A 550 12.31 -3.33 24.99
N GLN A 551 12.30 -3.34 23.66
CA GLN A 551 12.49 -2.12 22.87
C GLN A 551 11.43 -1.06 23.25
N LEU A 552 11.75 0.22 23.09
CA LEU A 552 10.90 1.36 23.47
C LEU A 552 9.45 1.23 22.95
N ALA A 553 9.27 0.74 21.73
CA ALA A 553 7.97 0.49 21.10
C ALA A 553 7.08 -0.55 21.83
N ASN A 554 7.67 -1.38 22.70
CA ASN A 554 7.08 -2.57 23.33
C ASN A 554 7.14 -2.55 24.87
N GLU A 555 7.55 -1.43 25.48
CA GLU A 555 7.39 -1.19 26.92
C GLU A 555 5.91 -1.22 27.31
N LYS A 556 5.59 -1.68 28.53
CA LYS A 556 4.22 -1.75 29.03
C LYS A 556 4.11 -1.04 30.37
N TRP A 557 4.10 0.29 30.34
CA TRP A 557 3.85 1.13 31.51
C TRP A 557 2.38 1.02 31.97
N GLY A 558 2.13 1.50 33.19
CA GLY A 558 0.81 1.57 33.80
C GLY A 558 0.89 1.77 35.30
N TRP A 559 -0.18 2.28 35.89
CA TRP A 559 -0.36 2.37 37.34
C TRP A 559 -0.96 1.05 37.84
N ILE A 560 -0.25 0.34 38.73
CA ILE A 560 -0.63 -0.99 39.19
C ILE A 560 -0.89 -0.99 40.69
N GLY A 561 -2.09 -1.37 41.10
CA GLY A 561 -2.45 -1.69 42.49
C GLY A 561 -2.79 -3.17 42.62
N THR A 562 -2.42 -3.81 43.72
CA THR A 562 -2.61 -5.26 43.95
C THR A 562 -3.27 -5.63 45.27
N VAL A 563 -3.50 -4.65 46.16
CA VAL A 563 -4.09 -4.87 47.48
C VAL A 563 -5.47 -4.20 47.53
N PRO A 564 -6.55 -4.91 47.95
CA PRO A 564 -7.87 -4.31 48.16
C PRO A 564 -7.81 -3.03 49.01
N GLY A 565 -8.56 -2.01 48.59
CA GLY A 565 -8.54 -0.67 49.20
C GLY A 565 -7.40 0.24 48.73
N SER A 566 -6.46 -0.23 47.89
CA SER A 566 -5.55 0.65 47.16
C SER A 566 -6.32 1.54 46.19
N TRP A 567 -5.92 2.79 46.00
CA TRP A 567 -6.60 3.73 45.09
C TRP A 567 -5.65 4.68 44.38
N ALA A 568 -6.10 5.20 43.24
CA ALA A 568 -5.43 6.27 42.47
C ALA A 568 -6.45 7.36 42.11
N GLU A 569 -6.08 8.62 42.24
CA GLU A 569 -6.84 9.78 41.77
C GLU A 569 -6.24 10.34 40.48
N LEU A 570 -7.04 10.31 39.41
CA LEU A 570 -6.76 10.93 38.14
C LEU A 570 -7.30 12.37 38.14
N GLU A 571 -6.57 13.31 37.55
CA GLU A 571 -7.06 14.65 37.21
C GLU A 571 -7.14 14.80 35.69
N VAL A 572 -8.32 15.10 35.16
CA VAL A 572 -8.57 15.23 33.72
C VAL A 572 -9.44 16.45 33.42
N ASP A 573 -9.21 17.07 32.26
CA ASP A 573 -10.13 18.07 31.71
C ASP A 573 -11.30 17.36 31.04
N THR A 574 -12.53 17.58 31.50
CA THR A 574 -13.78 17.10 30.87
C THR A 574 -14.56 18.20 30.16
N THR A 575 -13.99 19.39 29.97
CA THR A 575 -14.64 20.47 29.20
C THR A 575 -14.67 20.19 27.70
N THR A 576 -15.79 20.52 27.06
CA THR A 576 -16.02 20.27 25.64
C THR A 576 -15.76 21.54 24.81
N GLY A 577 -15.29 21.38 23.56
CA GLY A 577 -15.23 22.50 22.61
C GLY A 577 -16.60 22.85 22.02
N VAL A 578 -17.49 21.85 21.97
CA VAL A 578 -18.78 21.85 21.29
C VAL A 578 -19.78 22.83 21.94
N LYS A 579 -20.60 23.51 21.13
CA LYS A 579 -21.55 24.55 21.56
C LYS A 579 -22.94 24.37 20.93
N GLY A 580 -23.94 25.06 21.49
CA GLY A 580 -25.32 25.04 20.99
C GLY A 580 -25.95 23.66 21.12
N ASP A 581 -26.85 23.29 20.20
CA ASP A 581 -27.61 22.03 20.20
C ASP A 581 -26.75 20.75 20.21
N LEU A 582 -25.45 20.85 19.90
CA LEU A 582 -24.52 19.72 19.90
C LEU A 582 -23.82 19.51 21.26
N ALA A 583 -23.91 20.47 22.19
CA ALA A 583 -23.27 20.39 23.49
C ALA A 583 -24.07 19.47 24.43
N ALA A 584 -23.37 18.56 25.13
CA ALA A 584 -23.94 17.72 26.16
C ALA A 584 -23.52 18.18 27.56
N GLU A 585 -24.36 17.94 28.58
CA GLU A 585 -24.05 18.22 29.98
C GLU A 585 -22.90 17.35 30.53
N GLN A 586 -22.68 16.19 29.90
CA GLN A 586 -21.68 15.20 30.24
C GLN A 586 -20.95 14.72 28.97
N ASP A 587 -19.62 14.63 29.04
CA ASP A 587 -18.78 13.98 28.03
C ASP A 587 -18.42 12.55 28.51
N GLU A 588 -18.05 11.65 27.59
CA GLU A 588 -17.69 10.26 27.96
C GLU A 588 -16.21 10.20 28.35
N VAL A 589 -15.93 9.79 29.59
CA VAL A 589 -14.58 9.44 30.05
C VAL A 589 -14.37 7.95 29.83
N VAL A 590 -13.20 7.61 29.29
CA VAL A 590 -12.82 6.22 29.00
C VAL A 590 -11.48 5.90 29.63
N LEU A 591 -11.54 5.14 30.71
CA LEU A 591 -10.39 4.63 31.45
C LEU A 591 -9.91 3.32 30.79
N THR A 592 -8.66 3.29 30.34
CA THR A 592 -8.07 2.09 29.73
C THR A 592 -7.34 1.27 30.80
N HIS A 593 -7.61 -0.03 30.83
CA HIS A 593 -7.10 -0.94 31.86
C HIS A 593 -6.68 -2.28 31.25
N LEU A 594 -5.86 -3.05 31.97
CA LEU A 594 -5.52 -4.43 31.58
C LEU A 594 -6.69 -5.37 31.91
N ILE A 595 -7.02 -6.25 30.97
CA ILE A 595 -7.73 -7.50 31.24
C ILE A 595 -6.80 -8.70 31.02
N SER A 596 -6.98 -9.77 31.81
CA SER A 596 -6.20 -11.01 31.73
C SER A 596 -6.92 -12.21 32.37
N TYR A 597 -6.47 -13.42 32.06
CA TYR A 597 -7.06 -14.68 32.55
C TYR A 597 -6.57 -15.15 33.93
N GLU A 598 -5.62 -14.44 34.53
CA GLU A 598 -5.07 -14.71 35.86
C GLU A 598 -4.60 -13.41 36.52
N HIS A 599 -4.48 -13.43 37.84
CA HIS A 599 -4.05 -12.38 38.76
C HIS A 599 -5.01 -11.17 38.93
N MET A 600 -6.06 -11.04 38.12
CA MET A 600 -6.81 -9.79 37.96
C MET A 600 -7.88 -9.54 39.04
N GLY A 601 -7.98 -8.29 39.51
CA GLY A 601 -9.02 -7.83 40.43
C GLY A 601 -10.08 -6.94 39.78
N LYS A 602 -11.12 -6.61 40.56
CA LYS A 602 -12.12 -5.60 40.22
C LYS A 602 -11.73 -4.22 40.74
N ALA A 603 -12.25 -3.17 40.11
CA ALA A 603 -12.06 -1.81 40.61
C ALA A 603 -13.32 -0.95 40.49
N LYS A 604 -13.56 -0.14 41.53
CA LYS A 604 -14.61 0.87 41.63
C LYS A 604 -14.09 2.20 41.07
N VAL A 605 -14.91 2.90 40.29
CA VAL A 605 -14.59 4.18 39.66
C VAL A 605 -15.66 5.21 40.05
N GLU A 606 -15.21 6.35 40.60
CA GLU A 606 -16.08 7.39 41.16
C GLU A 606 -15.49 8.80 40.94
N CYS A 607 -16.34 9.81 40.74
CA CYS A 607 -15.91 11.20 40.66
C CYS A 607 -15.90 11.82 42.07
N VAL A 608 -14.72 12.26 42.54
CA VAL A 608 -14.49 12.70 43.93
C VAL A 608 -14.40 14.22 44.09
N SER A 609 -14.10 14.96 43.03
CA SER A 609 -14.08 16.43 43.04
C SER A 609 -14.15 17.01 41.61
N GLY A 610 -14.52 18.28 41.50
CA GLY A 610 -14.56 19.04 40.24
C GLY A 610 -15.70 18.68 39.29
N CYS A 611 -16.07 17.40 39.19
CA CYS A 611 -17.06 16.84 38.29
C CYS A 611 -17.98 15.83 39.01
N GLN A 612 -19.06 15.42 38.34
CA GLN A 612 -20.01 14.41 38.80
C GLN A 612 -20.11 13.28 37.78
N CYS A 613 -20.06 12.04 38.25
CA CYS A 613 -20.37 10.84 37.48
C CYS A 613 -20.99 9.79 38.42
N ASN A 614 -21.72 8.83 37.85
CA ASN A 614 -22.23 7.69 38.62
C ASN A 614 -21.07 6.75 39.00
N GLU A 615 -21.16 6.12 40.17
CA GLU A 615 -20.25 5.05 40.53
C GLU A 615 -20.40 3.87 39.54
N THR A 616 -19.26 3.34 39.10
CA THR A 616 -19.20 2.19 38.20
C THR A 616 -18.10 1.23 38.65
N VAL A 617 -18.17 -0.03 38.20
CA VAL A 617 -17.16 -1.06 38.49
C VAL A 617 -16.75 -1.73 37.19
N PHE A 618 -15.44 -1.98 37.03
CA PHE A 618 -14.92 -2.87 36.00
C PHE A 618 -14.25 -4.11 36.63
N ASP A 619 -14.16 -5.17 35.83
CA ASP A 619 -13.50 -6.43 36.18
C ASP A 619 -12.30 -6.63 35.25
N GLY A 620 -11.11 -6.82 35.83
CA GLY A 620 -9.92 -7.13 35.04
C GLY A 620 -9.89 -8.58 34.53
N HIS A 621 -10.69 -9.50 35.09
CA HIS A 621 -10.61 -10.90 34.71
C HIS A 621 -11.43 -11.25 33.44
N VAL A 622 -10.88 -12.11 32.58
CA VAL A 622 -11.56 -12.73 31.44
C VAL A 622 -11.23 -14.22 31.32
N ASN A 623 -12.18 -15.05 30.89
CA ASN A 623 -11.96 -16.50 30.78
C ASN A 623 -10.99 -16.89 29.64
N ASP A 624 -10.93 -16.09 28.57
CA ASP A 624 -10.09 -16.36 27.41
C ASP A 624 -8.61 -16.11 27.74
N LYS A 625 -7.71 -17.01 27.31
CA LYS A 625 -6.27 -16.96 27.59
C LYS A 625 -5.52 -15.89 26.79
N VAL A 626 -5.90 -14.64 27.02
CA VAL A 626 -5.33 -13.44 26.41
C VAL A 626 -5.09 -12.36 27.48
N SER A 627 -4.16 -11.45 27.21
CA SER A 627 -3.98 -10.24 28.04
C SER A 627 -4.06 -9.01 27.13
N LEU A 628 -5.10 -8.19 27.30
CA LEU A 628 -5.49 -7.12 26.37
C LEU A 628 -5.78 -5.82 27.13
N THR A 629 -5.78 -4.69 26.42
CA THR A 629 -6.20 -3.40 26.99
C THR A 629 -7.70 -3.22 26.74
N ALA A 630 -8.50 -3.18 27.80
CA ALA A 630 -9.94 -2.96 27.77
C ALA A 630 -10.31 -1.49 28.02
N LEU A 631 -11.54 -1.13 27.66
CA LEU A 631 -12.10 0.21 27.82
C LEU A 631 -13.23 0.18 28.86
N HIS A 632 -13.04 0.88 29.98
CA HIS A 632 -14.13 1.18 30.92
C HIS A 632 -14.68 2.58 30.61
N ARG A 633 -15.98 2.67 30.28
CA ARG A 633 -16.63 3.92 29.82
C ARG A 633 -17.64 4.41 30.84
N PHE A 634 -17.64 5.70 31.14
CA PHE A 634 -18.64 6.34 32.01
C PHE A 634 -18.79 7.83 31.65
N PRO A 635 -20.01 8.39 31.72
CA PRO A 635 -20.22 9.82 31.49
C PRO A 635 -19.81 10.63 32.72
N ALA A 636 -19.18 11.79 32.51
CA ALA A 636 -18.82 12.74 33.57
C ALA A 636 -19.20 14.17 33.18
N SER A 637 -19.67 14.96 34.16
CA SER A 637 -19.97 16.37 33.94
C SER A 637 -18.72 17.16 33.56
N GLN A 638 -18.89 18.19 32.73
CA GLN A 638 -17.79 19.04 32.28
C GLN A 638 -17.11 19.79 33.44
N SER A 639 -15.78 19.71 33.51
CA SER A 639 -14.94 20.42 34.49
C SER A 639 -13.48 20.44 34.04
N PRO A 640 -12.74 21.56 34.17
CA PRO A 640 -11.33 21.61 33.78
C PRO A 640 -10.41 20.79 34.72
N ASN A 641 -10.88 20.45 35.92
CA ASN A 641 -10.13 19.68 36.93
C ASN A 641 -11.03 18.55 37.48
N CYS A 642 -11.54 17.68 36.60
CA CYS A 642 -12.35 16.54 37.01
C CYS A 642 -11.48 15.51 37.72
N ARG A 643 -11.77 15.23 38.99
CA ARG A 643 -11.03 14.28 39.83
C ARG A 643 -11.77 12.96 39.94
N ILE A 644 -11.15 11.91 39.43
CA ILE A 644 -11.73 10.57 39.31
C ILE A 644 -10.89 9.62 40.13
N ARG A 645 -11.47 8.95 41.13
CA ARG A 645 -10.78 7.93 41.91
C ARG A 645 -11.11 6.55 41.37
N VAL A 646 -10.07 5.72 41.26
CA VAL A 646 -10.17 4.28 40.99
C VAL A 646 -9.68 3.54 42.22
N THR A 647 -10.47 2.60 42.75
CA THR A 647 -10.18 1.87 43.99
C THR A 647 -10.24 0.35 43.75
N VAL A 648 -9.20 -0.39 44.12
CA VAL A 648 -9.16 -1.87 44.06
C VAL A 648 -10.18 -2.45 45.04
N LEU A 649 -11.04 -3.34 44.54
CA LEU A 649 -12.09 -3.98 45.33
C LEU A 649 -11.62 -5.27 46.02
N ASN A 650 -12.34 -5.66 47.08
CA ASN A 650 -12.12 -6.91 47.81
C ASN A 650 -12.82 -8.10 47.12
N GLU A 651 -13.66 -7.84 46.12
CA GLU A 651 -14.18 -8.82 45.19
C GLU A 651 -13.18 -9.06 44.05
N THR A 652 -12.94 -10.32 43.73
CA THR A 652 -12.26 -10.77 42.52
C THR A 652 -13.06 -11.89 41.86
N SER A 653 -12.81 -12.13 40.58
CA SER A 653 -13.33 -13.25 39.78
C SER A 653 -12.20 -14.11 39.22
N SER A 654 -10.93 -13.70 39.39
CA SER A 654 -9.76 -14.48 38.99
C SER A 654 -9.63 -15.76 39.84
N PRO A 655 -9.42 -16.96 39.25
CA PRO A 655 -9.41 -18.23 39.96
C PRO A 655 -8.33 -18.39 41.05
N ASP A 656 -7.28 -17.57 41.02
CA ASP A 656 -6.19 -17.52 42.01
C ASP A 656 -6.51 -16.66 43.24
N GLY A 657 -7.57 -15.85 43.20
CA GLY A 657 -7.95 -14.96 44.30
C GLY A 657 -7.10 -13.69 44.41
N GLU A 658 -6.34 -13.31 43.38
CA GLU A 658 -5.59 -12.05 43.37
C GLU A 658 -6.45 -10.84 42.95
N HIS A 659 -5.93 -9.64 43.23
CA HIS A 659 -6.63 -8.36 43.08
C HIS A 659 -5.87 -7.33 42.22
N LYS A 660 -5.03 -7.77 41.27
CA LYS A 660 -4.23 -6.85 40.44
C LYS A 660 -5.10 -6.04 39.50
N VAL A 661 -5.01 -4.72 39.59
CA VAL A 661 -5.64 -3.74 38.71
C VAL A 661 -4.54 -2.90 38.07
N LYS A 662 -4.46 -2.88 36.74
CA LYS A 662 -3.52 -2.03 35.99
C LYS A 662 -4.29 -1.01 35.14
N LEU A 663 -4.00 0.26 35.37
CA LEU A 663 -4.48 1.38 34.56
C LEU A 663 -3.41 1.78 33.54
N VAL A 664 -3.82 2.01 32.29
CA VAL A 664 -2.92 2.13 31.12
C VAL A 664 -3.00 3.53 30.48
N GLY A 665 -4.12 4.22 30.67
CA GLY A 665 -4.41 5.48 30.02
C GLY A 665 -5.82 5.98 30.34
N VAL A 666 -6.11 7.21 29.91
CA VAL A 666 -7.45 7.77 29.90
C VAL A 666 -7.69 8.54 28.60
N MET A 667 -8.92 8.50 28.13
CA MET A 667 -9.43 9.36 27.06
C MET A 667 -10.67 10.09 27.56
N VAL A 668 -10.96 11.26 26.99
CA VAL A 668 -12.24 11.96 27.17
C VAL A 668 -12.78 12.33 25.80
N ILE A 669 -14.06 12.10 25.59
CA ILE A 669 -14.69 12.07 24.27
C ILE A 669 -15.89 12.99 24.30
N GLU A 670 -15.93 13.96 23.39
CA GLU A 670 -17.10 14.81 23.23
C GLU A 670 -18.31 13.93 22.88
N ALA A 671 -19.44 14.06 23.58
CA ALA A 671 -20.58 13.12 23.46
C ALA A 671 -21.13 12.95 22.02
N SER A 672 -20.82 13.91 21.14
CA SER A 672 -21.11 13.91 19.70
C SER A 672 -20.14 13.07 18.84
N SER A 673 -19.15 12.40 19.44
CA SER A 673 -18.15 11.56 18.76
C SER A 673 -18.47 10.06 18.86
N ASN A 674 -17.75 9.21 18.10
CA ASN A 674 -17.96 7.76 18.09
C ASN A 674 -16.63 6.98 18.11
N LEU A 675 -16.44 6.12 19.10
CA LEU A 675 -15.25 5.27 19.30
C LEU A 675 -15.54 3.75 19.17
N ASN A 676 -16.60 3.35 18.47
CA ASN A 676 -17.01 1.94 18.37
C ASN A 676 -16.00 1.04 17.62
N GLY A 677 -15.00 1.62 16.92
CA GLY A 677 -13.92 0.87 16.28
C GLY A 677 -12.82 0.34 17.21
N LEU A 678 -12.78 0.72 18.50
CA LEU A 678 -11.68 0.33 19.41
C LEU A 678 -11.77 -1.07 20.02
N LEU A 679 -12.88 -1.80 19.84
CA LEU A 679 -13.04 -3.13 20.41
C LEU A 679 -12.01 -4.10 19.81
N GLY A 680 -11.04 -4.52 20.63
CA GLY A 680 -10.00 -5.50 20.27
C GLY A 680 -8.61 -4.94 19.93
N ILE A 681 -8.40 -3.61 19.95
CA ILE A 681 -7.09 -3.04 19.59
C ILE A 681 -6.22 -2.80 20.83
N GLN A 682 -4.97 -3.28 20.82
CA GLN A 682 -4.01 -3.10 21.91
C GLN A 682 -3.53 -1.64 22.01
N LEU A 683 -4.19 -0.83 22.86
CA LEU A 683 -3.87 0.60 23.07
C LEU A 683 -2.40 0.88 23.42
N ASP A 684 -1.71 -0.06 24.05
CA ASP A 684 -0.28 -0.02 24.35
C ASP A 684 0.59 0.23 23.08
N LEU A 685 0.21 -0.37 21.94
CA LEU A 685 0.93 -0.21 20.67
C LEU A 685 0.76 1.19 20.06
N PHE A 686 -0.29 1.93 20.40
CA PHE A 686 -0.60 3.22 19.77
C PHE A 686 0.37 4.30 20.27
N ALA A 687 0.42 4.47 21.59
CA ALA A 687 1.26 5.47 22.24
C ALA A 687 2.75 5.23 22.00
N ASN A 688 3.14 3.97 21.84
CA ASN A 688 4.54 3.59 21.64
C ASN A 688 4.97 3.57 20.16
N LYS A 689 4.06 3.29 19.20
CA LYS A 689 4.35 3.40 17.75
C LYS A 689 4.77 4.82 17.33
N GLY A 690 4.32 5.85 18.05
CA GLY A 690 4.70 7.23 17.81
C GLY A 690 6.18 7.59 18.03
N MET A 691 7.00 6.67 18.58
CA MET A 691 8.44 6.84 18.81
C MET A 691 9.32 5.80 18.09
N GLY A 692 8.77 5.05 17.13
CA GLY A 692 9.54 4.14 16.28
C GLY A 692 9.70 4.69 14.87
N GLU A 693 10.95 4.82 14.40
CA GLU A 693 11.23 4.97 12.96
C GLU A 693 10.60 3.80 12.19
N LEU A 694 10.06 4.07 11.00
CA LEU A 694 9.61 3.03 10.07
C LEU A 694 10.81 2.30 9.47
N LYS A 695 11.41 1.40 10.24
CA LYS A 695 12.33 0.40 9.69
C LYS A 695 11.57 -0.51 8.72
N PRO A 696 12.16 -0.86 7.56
CA PRO A 696 11.61 -1.88 6.70
C PRO A 696 11.49 -3.21 7.47
N PRO A 697 10.56 -4.10 7.09
CA PRO A 697 10.31 -5.34 7.83
C PRO A 697 11.60 -6.15 8.01
N GLU A 698 11.87 -6.59 9.24
CA GLU A 698 12.96 -7.52 9.50
C GLU A 698 12.71 -8.80 8.69
N GLN A 699 13.78 -9.28 8.03
CA GLN A 699 13.73 -10.56 7.34
C GLN A 699 13.43 -11.68 8.35
N PRO A 700 12.70 -12.74 7.97
CA PRO A 700 12.56 -13.91 8.82
C PRO A 700 13.96 -14.40 9.19
N GLN A 701 14.24 -14.47 10.50
CA GLN A 701 15.54 -14.94 10.97
C GLN A 701 15.74 -16.38 10.49
N PRO A 702 16.91 -16.76 9.94
CA PRO A 702 17.19 -18.15 9.64
C PRO A 702 17.11 -18.95 10.94
N GLU A 703 16.46 -20.11 10.89
CA GLU A 703 16.33 -20.98 12.06
C GLU A 703 17.72 -21.28 12.64
N GLN A 704 17.92 -20.95 13.92
CA GLN A 704 19.12 -21.41 14.61
C GLN A 704 19.01 -22.93 14.77
N PRO A 705 20.05 -23.71 14.41
CA PRO A 705 20.03 -25.15 14.60
C PRO A 705 19.82 -25.46 16.09
N GLN A 706 18.92 -26.38 16.38
CA GLN A 706 18.65 -26.80 17.77
C GLN A 706 19.95 -27.31 18.42
N PRO A 707 20.22 -26.97 19.70
CA PRO A 707 21.40 -27.47 20.39
C PRO A 707 21.34 -28.99 20.52
N GLU A 708 22.44 -29.66 20.17
CA GLU A 708 22.57 -31.12 20.27
C GLU A 708 22.37 -31.57 21.73
N GLN A 709 21.62 -32.67 21.93
CA GLN A 709 21.58 -33.34 23.23
C GLN A 709 22.95 -33.98 23.51
N PRO A 710 23.46 -33.90 24.76
CA PRO A 710 24.80 -34.39 25.09
C PRO A 710 24.88 -35.91 24.94
N GLN A 711 25.96 -36.39 24.33
CA GLN A 711 26.26 -37.81 24.18
C GLN A 711 26.68 -38.42 25.51
N GLU A 712 26.00 -39.48 25.95
CA GLU A 712 26.57 -40.41 26.94
C GLU A 712 27.41 -41.49 26.23
N GLN A 713 28.57 -41.83 26.80
CA GLN A 713 29.49 -42.82 26.24
C GLN A 713 29.34 -44.21 26.89
N PRO A 714 29.71 -45.31 26.19
CA PRO A 714 29.21 -46.65 26.49
C PRO A 714 30.21 -47.55 27.24
N GLN A 715 29.71 -48.69 27.77
CA GLN A 715 30.37 -50.03 27.87
C GLN A 715 29.49 -50.99 28.72
N PRO A 716 29.75 -52.32 28.77
CA PRO A 716 30.26 -53.23 27.73
C PRO A 716 29.46 -54.56 27.60
N GLU A 717 29.64 -55.30 26.48
CA GLU A 717 29.76 -56.79 26.33
C GLU A 717 28.77 -57.78 27.02
N GLN A 718 28.50 -59.02 26.57
CA GLN A 718 28.75 -59.81 25.33
C GLN A 718 27.83 -61.06 25.41
N GLN A 719 27.29 -61.58 24.29
CA GLN A 719 27.27 -63.02 23.88
C GLN A 719 26.36 -63.31 22.65
N GLN A 720 26.62 -64.44 22.00
CA GLN A 720 26.12 -64.97 20.71
C GLN A 720 26.10 -66.53 20.79
N PRO A 721 25.73 -67.33 19.75
CA PRO A 721 24.72 -67.21 18.68
C PRO A 721 23.76 -68.46 18.62
N PRO A 722 23.60 -69.25 17.52
CA PRO A 722 22.60 -69.13 16.44
C PRO A 722 21.69 -70.38 16.18
N GLU A 723 20.74 -70.28 15.24
CA GLU A 723 20.55 -71.13 14.01
C GLU A 723 19.27 -70.67 13.23
N GLN A 724 19.32 -70.37 11.92
CA GLN A 724 19.12 -71.23 10.72
C GLN A 724 17.73 -71.94 10.65
N GLN A 725 16.96 -72.00 9.54
CA GLN A 725 17.05 -71.61 8.10
C GLN A 725 15.60 -71.25 7.59
N GLN A 726 15.13 -71.11 6.32
CA GLN A 726 15.59 -71.41 4.94
C GLN A 726 15.02 -70.39 3.90
N GLU A 727 14.44 -70.80 2.75
CA GLU A 727 14.18 -69.95 1.55
C GLU A 727 12.84 -70.21 0.79
N GLN A 728 12.22 -69.13 0.25
CA GLN A 728 11.53 -68.94 -1.08
C GLN A 728 10.43 -69.93 -1.60
N PRO A 729 9.70 -69.68 -2.73
CA PRO A 729 9.45 -68.45 -3.54
C PRO A 729 7.94 -68.13 -3.80
N GLN A 730 7.66 -67.12 -4.65
CA GLN A 730 6.35 -66.78 -5.29
C GLN A 730 6.04 -67.70 -6.52
N PRO A 731 4.83 -67.72 -7.17
CA PRO A 731 3.80 -66.65 -7.33
C PRO A 731 2.32 -67.16 -7.16
N GLU A 732 1.19 -66.73 -7.78
CA GLU A 732 0.85 -65.80 -8.90
C GLU A 732 -0.65 -65.32 -8.96
N GLN A 733 -0.92 -64.27 -9.77
CA GLN A 733 -2.15 -63.79 -10.48
C GLN A 733 -3.62 -63.86 -9.93
N GLN A 734 -4.24 -62.67 -9.88
CA GLN A 734 -5.59 -62.24 -10.36
C GLN A 734 -6.96 -62.51 -9.63
N GLN A 735 -7.66 -61.40 -9.36
CA GLN A 735 -9.13 -61.17 -9.18
C GLN A 735 -9.85 -61.85 -7.95
N PRO A 736 -11.16 -61.63 -7.68
CA PRO A 736 -11.58 -60.58 -6.73
C PRO A 736 -12.61 -61.04 -5.67
N PRO A 737 -13.00 -60.18 -4.70
CA PRO A 737 -14.14 -60.42 -3.80
C PRO A 737 -15.42 -59.74 -4.27
N GLU A 738 -16.54 -60.48 -4.29
CA GLU A 738 -17.89 -59.92 -4.48
C GLU A 738 -18.60 -59.61 -3.16
N GLN A 739 -19.36 -58.52 -3.20
CA GLN A 739 -20.68 -58.28 -2.59
C GLN A 739 -21.14 -59.13 -1.39
N GLN A 740 -21.53 -58.43 -0.31
CA GLN A 740 -22.88 -58.60 0.23
C GLN A 740 -23.57 -57.23 0.32
N GLN A 741 -24.91 -57.23 0.21
CA GLN A 741 -25.75 -56.03 0.12
C GLN A 741 -26.71 -55.97 1.30
N GLU A 742 -27.04 -54.76 1.76
CA GLU A 742 -28.36 -54.47 2.33
C GLU A 742 -28.79 -53.05 1.92
N GLN A 743 -30.09 -52.82 1.75
CA GLN A 743 -30.65 -51.66 1.05
C GLN A 743 -31.60 -50.84 1.94
N PRO A 744 -31.61 -49.50 1.85
CA PRO A 744 -32.76 -48.69 2.23
C PRO A 744 -33.84 -48.75 1.12
N GLN A 745 -35.11 -48.67 1.52
CA GLN A 745 -36.27 -48.89 0.64
C GLN A 745 -36.71 -47.62 -0.14
N PRO A 746 -37.38 -47.77 -1.30
CA PRO A 746 -37.90 -46.65 -2.10
C PRO A 746 -39.27 -46.17 -1.63
N GLU A 747 -39.55 -44.87 -1.80
CA GLU A 747 -40.88 -44.29 -1.64
C GLU A 747 -41.84 -44.66 -2.79
N GLN A 748 -43.16 -44.68 -2.52
CA GLN A 748 -44.18 -45.10 -3.49
C GLN A 748 -44.96 -43.92 -4.12
N PRO A 749 -45.39 -44.02 -5.39
CA PRO A 749 -46.06 -42.92 -6.11
C PRO A 749 -47.60 -42.99 -6.06
N GLN A 750 -48.25 -41.83 -5.87
CA GLN A 750 -49.67 -41.53 -6.21
C GLN A 750 -49.79 -40.01 -6.53
N PRO A 751 -50.89 -39.52 -7.15
CA PRO A 751 -51.19 -39.68 -8.57
C PRO A 751 -51.42 -38.32 -9.29
N GLU A 752 -51.64 -38.34 -10.61
CA GLU A 752 -51.79 -37.13 -11.44
C GLU A 752 -53.18 -36.45 -11.41
N GLN A 753 -53.18 -35.19 -11.88
CA GLN A 753 -54.29 -34.33 -12.35
C GLN A 753 -55.08 -33.49 -11.32
N PRO A 754 -55.65 -32.34 -11.74
CA PRO A 754 -55.58 -31.69 -13.07
C PRO A 754 -54.82 -30.35 -13.09
N GLN A 755 -54.47 -29.88 -14.29
CA GLN A 755 -53.98 -28.50 -14.52
C GLN A 755 -55.19 -27.54 -14.59
N GLU A 756 -55.17 -26.44 -13.83
CA GLU A 756 -56.11 -25.33 -14.05
C GLU A 756 -55.65 -24.41 -15.18
N GLN A 757 -56.61 -23.91 -15.95
CA GLN A 757 -56.39 -23.09 -17.14
C GLN A 757 -56.45 -21.59 -16.81
N PRO A 758 -55.52 -20.77 -17.30
CA PRO A 758 -55.81 -19.40 -17.69
C PRO A 758 -56.66 -19.41 -18.98
N GLN A 759 -57.81 -18.75 -18.97
CA GLN A 759 -58.65 -18.59 -20.16
C GLN A 759 -58.09 -17.55 -21.15
N PRO A 760 -58.52 -17.57 -22.43
CA PRO A 760 -57.74 -16.98 -23.53
C PRO A 760 -57.85 -15.46 -23.67
N GLU A 761 -57.01 -14.93 -24.55
CA GLU A 761 -56.91 -13.52 -24.93
C GLU A 761 -58.26 -12.86 -25.26
N GLN A 762 -58.48 -11.66 -24.72
CA GLN A 762 -59.37 -10.67 -25.34
C GLN A 762 -58.54 -9.49 -25.84
N GLN A 763 -58.90 -9.03 -27.04
CA GLN A 763 -58.11 -8.12 -27.85
C GLN A 763 -58.04 -6.71 -27.22
N GLN A 764 -56.83 -6.17 -27.09
CA GLN A 764 -56.67 -4.71 -27.01
C GLN A 764 -56.80 -4.11 -28.42
N PRO A 765 -57.60 -3.06 -28.63
CA PRO A 765 -57.63 -2.35 -29.90
C PRO A 765 -56.40 -1.45 -30.03
N GLU A 766 -55.79 -1.43 -31.22
CA GLU A 766 -54.73 -0.47 -31.54
C GLU A 766 -55.27 0.97 -31.47
N GLN A 767 -54.56 1.87 -30.79
CA GLN A 767 -54.66 3.29 -31.15
C GLN A 767 -53.36 4.08 -30.92
N GLN A 768 -52.90 4.64 -32.05
CA GLN A 768 -51.73 5.46 -32.31
C GLN A 768 -51.40 6.49 -31.20
N VAL A 769 -50.10 6.62 -30.88
CA VAL A 769 -49.56 7.80 -30.18
C VAL A 769 -48.60 8.53 -31.12
N GLN A 770 -48.94 9.77 -31.49
CA GLN A 770 -48.01 10.73 -32.10
C GLN A 770 -47.39 11.64 -31.01
N PRO A 771 -46.18 12.17 -31.23
CA PRO A 771 -45.44 12.89 -30.20
C PRO A 771 -45.89 14.35 -30.02
N GLN A 772 -45.73 14.89 -28.81
CA GLN A 772 -45.77 16.33 -28.55
C GLN A 772 -44.60 16.79 -27.66
N GLN A 773 -44.29 18.08 -27.77
CA GLN A 773 -43.11 18.75 -27.22
C GLN A 773 -43.35 19.37 -25.82
N PRO A 774 -42.31 19.81 -25.09
CA PRO A 774 -42.41 20.13 -23.66
C PRO A 774 -43.12 21.46 -23.37
N ALA A 775 -43.62 21.57 -22.12
CA ALA A 775 -44.25 22.79 -21.59
C ALA A 775 -43.30 23.56 -20.66
N GLU A 776 -43.39 24.89 -20.70
CA GLU A 776 -42.53 25.82 -19.95
C GLU A 776 -43.05 26.16 -18.54
N GLN A 777 -42.24 26.91 -17.77
CA GLN A 777 -42.51 27.36 -16.41
C GLN A 777 -43.60 28.47 -16.34
N PRO A 778 -44.34 28.58 -15.22
CA PRO A 778 -45.36 29.62 -15.04
C PRO A 778 -44.76 30.97 -14.55
N GLN A 779 -44.82 32.01 -15.38
CA GLN A 779 -44.51 33.38 -14.94
C GLN A 779 -45.69 34.06 -14.23
N GLN A 780 -45.39 34.82 -13.16
CA GLN A 780 -46.31 35.83 -12.63
C GLN A 780 -46.03 37.22 -13.22
N ARG A 781 -47.06 37.79 -13.87
CA ARG A 781 -47.56 39.19 -13.76
C ARG A 781 -46.62 40.28 -13.17
N ARG A 782 -46.51 41.51 -13.71
CA ARG A 782 -47.08 42.14 -14.93
C ARG A 782 -46.55 43.59 -15.05
N ARG A 783 -46.55 44.15 -16.28
CA ARG A 783 -46.33 45.58 -16.66
C ARG A 783 -44.88 46.12 -16.49
N GLY A 784 -44.39 46.98 -17.39
CA GLY A 784 -44.96 47.37 -18.68
C GLY A 784 -44.18 48.45 -19.45
N ARG A 785 -44.20 48.32 -20.79
CA ARG A 785 -43.86 49.30 -21.85
C ARG A 785 -43.17 50.61 -21.44
N ARG A 786 -41.97 50.82 -21.99
CA ARG A 786 -41.90 51.40 -23.34
C ARG A 786 -40.85 50.71 -24.19
#